data_AF-A0AAV5EH76-F1
#
_entry.id   AF-A0AAV5EH76-F1
#
_cell.length_a   1.000
_cell.length_b   1.000
_cell.length_c   1.000
_cell.angle_alpha   90.00
_cell.angle_beta   90.00
_cell.angle_gamma   90.00
#
_symmetry.space_group_name_H-M   'P 1'
#
loop_
_entity.id
_entity.type
_entity.pdbx_description
1 polymer ?
#
loop_
_entity_poly.entity_id
_entity_poly.type
_entity_poly.pdbx_seq_one_letter_code
_entity_poly.pdbx_strand_id
1 'polypeptide(L)'
;MKLHKSNPFSTKVSVALATPVIILLALAIISLYDVDVADCYRYIRRAASSFSSPSSSTSPGTCASSSSASSSSSSSTPPPPPAVGACDVTRGEWVPDTEPPYYTNMTCPFIDDLQNCMKFSKPSLEFLRWRWQPDGCDLPRFDAARFLEAMRGKSMAFVGDSLARNHVKSLLCILSKVALPVEVGTAPEIDVTGRAVRRDYRYAGHNFTVSLFWSPFLVKANLSSNATLGLGQWDLHLDTPDARWAAHVVLSSTNWFFRPSVYYDGGRAVACNGGGVISGAHDVTELPVSHAVHGAARYCHERGVDAVRETEAEAQRNGVDLLLLDITEAMALRPDGHPSRYGHPLGGTVEGSFVPHKINPPSPKRSAAIGIPIIALLLLALVLLYDLTFSNSYYPRIARAVSSSSLSLPTSPANATTKPSWACDITKGEWVPDAEPPYYTNLTCPFIDDHQNCMKFGKPSFEFLRWRWRPDGCELPRFDAALFLEAMRGKSVAFVGDSLARNHFKSLLCLLSQEAQPVEVGSTPEIDPTGRAVRRDFRYGNHDFTATLFWSPFLVKANLTNETLGQWDIHLDAADARWAAHVAEFDYVVLSDTNWFLRRAVFREGGQVVGRNSAAGDGDLRNLTEVPANEAVKAAFRTALGAIAATKGFRGKVVVRTVTPAHFENGEWNTGGDCVRTLPFRRDERTLGAVEADFRAAQLDAVRETEAAFQRNGAELLVLDITDAMDLRPDGHPSRYGHPPGGSVEGTFVVDCLHWCLPGPIDLWNELLFQMLAAPH
;
A
#
# COMPACT_ATOMS: atom_id res chain seq x y z
N MET A 1 -3.38 55.44 -18.94
CA MET A 1 -4.84 55.55 -18.70
C MET A 1 -5.19 54.83 -17.40
N LYS A 2 -5.89 55.50 -16.48
CA LYS A 2 -6.62 54.82 -15.39
C LYS A 2 -8.00 54.41 -15.92
N LEU A 3 -8.56 53.32 -15.42
CA LEU A 3 -10.01 53.17 -15.37
C LEU A 3 -10.42 52.42 -14.10
N HIS A 4 -11.12 53.14 -13.23
CA HIS A 4 -11.74 52.64 -12.01
C HIS A 4 -12.94 51.73 -12.33
N LYS A 5 -13.29 50.86 -11.38
CA LYS A 5 -14.67 50.81 -10.87
C LYS A 5 -14.73 50.27 -9.44
N SER A 6 -15.18 51.12 -8.51
CA SER A 6 -15.92 50.71 -7.30
C SER A 6 -17.28 50.12 -7.72
N ASN A 7 -18.07 49.40 -6.93
CA ASN A 7 -18.67 49.70 -5.60
C ASN A 7 -19.60 48.46 -5.26
N PRO A 8 -20.58 48.49 -4.33
CA PRO A 8 -20.55 48.60 -2.86
C PRO A 8 -21.27 47.39 -2.18
N PHE A 9 -21.84 47.62 -0.97
CA PHE A 9 -22.68 46.72 -0.13
C PHE A 9 -21.99 45.69 0.77
N SER A 10 -21.67 46.14 1.99
CA SER A 10 -21.63 45.30 3.19
C SER A 10 -22.90 45.55 4.00
N THR A 11 -23.78 44.55 4.13
CA THR A 11 -24.92 44.59 5.05
C THR A 11 -24.64 43.64 6.21
N LYS A 12 -24.22 44.18 7.35
CA LYS A 12 -24.03 43.38 8.58
C LYS A 12 -25.39 43.06 9.19
N VAL A 13 -25.78 41.80 9.17
CA VAL A 13 -26.81 41.26 10.08
C VAL A 13 -26.09 40.70 11.31
N SER A 14 -26.48 41.15 12.50
CA SER A 14 -25.81 40.77 13.75
C SER A 14 -26.08 39.32 14.15
N VAL A 15 -25.02 38.61 14.52
CA VAL A 15 -25.02 37.19 14.94
C VAL A 15 -25.82 36.92 16.23
N ALA A 16 -26.23 37.97 16.96
CA ALA A 16 -26.85 37.89 18.28
C ALA A 16 -28.30 37.33 18.32
N LEU A 17 -28.95 37.03 17.19
CA LEU A 17 -30.34 36.55 17.15
C LEU A 17 -30.52 35.11 16.63
N ALA A 18 -29.48 34.45 16.11
CA ALA A 18 -29.61 33.12 15.52
C ALA A 18 -29.60 31.98 16.56
N THR A 19 -28.82 32.12 17.63
CA THR A 19 -28.58 31.04 18.61
C THR A 19 -29.84 30.60 19.40
N PRO A 20 -30.72 31.50 19.88
CA PRO A 20 -31.91 31.09 20.63
C PRO A 20 -32.91 30.29 19.78
N VAL A 21 -33.04 30.65 18.50
CA VAL A 21 -33.97 30.01 17.55
C VAL A 21 -33.57 28.55 17.28
N ILE A 22 -32.27 28.30 17.12
CA ILE A 22 -31.72 26.94 16.91
C ILE A 22 -31.94 26.04 18.14
N ILE A 23 -31.78 26.59 19.34
CA ILE A 23 -32.01 25.84 20.59
C ILE A 23 -33.50 25.51 20.77
N LEU A 24 -34.40 26.44 20.48
CA LEU A 24 -35.85 26.19 20.54
C LEU A 24 -36.31 25.14 19.51
N LEU A 25 -35.74 25.15 18.31
CA LEU A 25 -36.00 24.10 17.30
C LEU A 25 -35.51 22.72 17.77
N ALA A 26 -34.33 22.63 18.39
CA ALA A 26 -33.81 21.37 18.91
C ALA A 26 -34.67 20.79 20.04
N LEU A 27 -35.15 21.65 20.96
CA LEU A 27 -36.04 21.23 22.05
C LEU A 27 -37.44 20.83 21.54
N ALA A 28 -37.95 21.50 20.51
CA ALA A 28 -39.20 21.10 19.86
C ALA A 28 -39.10 19.73 19.19
N ILE A 29 -37.96 19.39 18.58
CA ILE A 29 -37.70 18.07 17.98
C ILE A 29 -37.63 16.97 19.04
N ILE A 30 -37.03 17.24 20.20
CA ILE A 30 -36.97 16.29 21.33
C ILE A 30 -38.37 16.03 21.92
N SER A 31 -39.24 17.04 21.93
CA SER A 31 -40.64 16.91 22.38
C SER A 31 -41.55 16.10 21.45
N LEU A 32 -41.08 15.63 20.29
CA LEU A 32 -41.87 14.87 19.31
C LEU A 32 -41.65 13.34 19.38
N TYR A 33 -40.79 12.85 20.27
CA TYR A 33 -40.52 11.42 20.44
C TYR A 33 -41.00 10.92 21.81
N ASP A 34 -42.22 10.42 21.83
CA ASP A 34 -42.88 9.85 23.01
C ASP A 34 -42.55 8.36 23.14
N VAL A 35 -41.78 7.99 24.17
CA VAL A 35 -41.44 6.59 24.49
C VAL A 35 -41.56 6.38 26.00
N ASP A 36 -42.64 5.75 26.43
CA ASP A 36 -42.96 5.52 27.84
C ASP A 36 -42.07 4.44 28.48
N VAL A 37 -41.22 4.86 29.41
CA VAL A 37 -40.23 4.01 30.11
C VAL A 37 -40.89 3.12 31.19
N ALA A 38 -42.14 3.40 31.59
CA ALA A 38 -42.77 2.78 32.76
C ALA A 38 -43.09 1.27 32.59
N ASP A 39 -43.29 0.79 31.36
CA ASP A 39 -43.63 -0.62 31.09
C ASP A 39 -42.39 -1.53 31.10
N CYS A 40 -41.23 -1.03 30.64
CA CYS A 40 -40.00 -1.81 30.54
C CYS A 40 -39.51 -2.31 31.93
N TYR A 41 -39.72 -1.49 32.97
CA TYR A 41 -39.30 -1.80 34.34
C TYR A 41 -40.10 -2.96 34.99
N ARG A 42 -41.33 -3.23 34.54
CA ARG A 42 -42.17 -4.32 35.10
C ARG A 42 -41.81 -5.69 34.55
N TYR A 43 -41.15 -5.77 33.40
CA TYR A 43 -40.73 -7.03 32.78
C TYR A 43 -39.48 -7.62 33.48
N ILE A 44 -38.45 -6.80 33.68
CA ILE A 44 -37.14 -7.23 34.23
C ILE A 44 -37.26 -7.87 35.62
N ARG A 45 -38.17 -7.35 36.47
CA ARG A 45 -38.34 -7.84 37.85
C ARG A 45 -38.89 -9.28 37.97
N ARG A 46 -39.37 -9.88 36.88
CA ARG A 46 -39.88 -11.27 36.87
C ARG A 46 -38.85 -12.33 36.47
N ALA A 47 -37.70 -11.95 35.91
CA ALA A 47 -36.74 -12.89 35.34
C ALA A 47 -35.60 -13.33 36.28
N ALA A 48 -35.43 -12.68 37.44
CA ALA A 48 -34.22 -12.77 38.25
C ALA A 48 -34.27 -13.78 39.43
N SER A 49 -35.25 -14.70 39.47
CA SER A 49 -35.52 -15.55 40.65
C SER A 49 -35.33 -17.05 40.44
N SER A 50 -34.39 -17.48 39.57
CA SER A 50 -34.20 -18.91 39.29
C SER A 50 -32.75 -19.34 39.02
N PHE A 51 -32.28 -20.22 39.92
CA PHE A 51 -31.14 -21.15 39.83
C PHE A 51 -29.72 -20.70 40.19
N SER A 52 -29.10 -21.58 40.98
CA SER A 52 -27.82 -21.50 41.67
C SER A 52 -26.91 -22.69 41.30
N SER A 53 -25.64 -22.63 41.73
CA SER A 53 -24.50 -23.53 41.43
C SER A 53 -24.72 -25.03 41.76
N PRO A 54 -23.77 -25.92 41.35
CA PRO A 54 -22.70 -26.29 42.29
C PRO A 54 -21.29 -26.53 41.69
N SER A 55 -20.36 -26.92 42.57
CA SER A 55 -18.89 -26.94 42.48
C SER A 55 -18.25 -28.33 42.30
N SER A 56 -16.95 -28.40 41.94
CA SER A 56 -16.05 -29.49 42.34
C SER A 56 -14.55 -29.11 42.34
N SER A 57 -13.76 -29.72 43.22
CA SER A 57 -12.35 -29.39 43.53
C SER A 57 -11.44 -30.62 43.55
N THR A 58 -10.17 -30.52 43.12
CA THR A 58 -9.11 -31.49 43.51
C THR A 58 -7.69 -30.93 43.44
N SER A 59 -6.79 -31.48 44.27
CA SER A 59 -5.31 -31.31 44.36
C SER A 59 -4.75 -32.66 44.91
N PRO A 60 -3.46 -32.86 45.30
CA PRO A 60 -2.23 -32.05 45.23
C PRO A 60 -0.97 -32.84 44.75
N GLY A 61 0.25 -32.30 44.91
CA GLY A 61 1.50 -33.09 44.82
C GLY A 61 2.81 -32.29 44.87
N THR A 62 3.54 -32.36 45.99
CA THR A 62 4.80 -31.63 46.26
C THR A 62 6.03 -32.53 46.29
N CYS A 63 7.22 -31.97 46.03
CA CYS A 63 8.47 -32.38 46.69
C CYS A 63 9.43 -31.19 46.81
N ALA A 64 10.23 -31.15 47.89
CA ALA A 64 11.09 -30.03 48.25
C ALA A 64 12.45 -30.53 48.78
N SER A 65 13.47 -29.66 48.75
CA SER A 65 14.68 -29.83 49.55
C SER A 65 15.28 -28.48 49.99
N SER A 66 15.65 -28.45 51.26
CA SER A 66 16.25 -27.37 52.05
C SER A 66 17.67 -26.97 51.57
N SER A 67 18.26 -25.81 51.90
CA SER A 67 18.51 -25.40 53.29
C SER A 67 18.97 -23.94 53.50
N SER A 68 18.87 -23.51 54.77
CA SER A 68 19.30 -22.24 55.36
C SER A 68 19.71 -22.56 56.83
N ALA A 69 20.47 -21.82 57.64
CA ALA A 69 21.19 -20.54 57.53
C ALA A 69 22.27 -20.48 58.67
N SER A 70 22.70 -19.26 59.05
CA SER A 70 23.48 -18.84 60.25
C SER A 70 25.01 -18.79 60.12
N SER A 71 25.74 -17.83 60.72
CA SER A 71 25.37 -16.51 61.31
C SER A 71 26.62 -15.72 61.74
N SER A 72 26.60 -14.38 61.68
CA SER A 72 26.98 -13.48 62.81
C SER A 72 26.92 -12.00 62.40
N SER A 73 26.77 -11.11 63.38
CA SER A 73 26.26 -9.75 63.23
C SER A 73 27.18 -8.66 63.81
N SER A 74 27.12 -7.44 63.28
CA SER A 74 27.40 -6.21 64.04
C SER A 74 26.52 -5.05 63.55
N SER A 75 26.13 -4.17 64.48
CA SER A 75 25.09 -3.16 64.31
C SER A 75 25.63 -1.74 64.18
N SER A 76 25.02 -0.89 63.33
CA SER A 76 24.71 0.51 63.68
C SER A 76 23.84 1.20 62.62
N THR A 77 22.77 1.86 63.07
CA THR A 77 21.99 2.97 62.47
C THR A 77 21.65 2.96 60.95
N PRO A 78 20.37 3.16 60.55
CA PRO A 78 20.03 3.29 59.13
C PRO A 78 20.64 4.58 58.54
N PRO A 79 21.23 4.53 57.32
CA PRO A 79 21.51 5.75 56.57
C PRO A 79 20.19 6.49 56.24
N PRO A 80 20.24 7.81 55.99
CA PRO A 80 19.03 8.58 55.64
C PRO A 80 18.36 8.00 54.39
N PRO A 81 17.05 8.23 54.19
CA PRO A 81 16.43 7.89 52.91
C PRO A 81 17.24 8.55 51.78
N PRO A 82 17.59 7.80 50.70
CA PRO A 82 18.28 8.40 49.58
C PRO A 82 17.49 9.62 49.10
N ALA A 83 18.18 10.75 48.91
CA ALA A 83 17.56 11.93 48.34
C ALA A 83 16.81 11.56 47.06
N VAL A 84 15.67 12.21 46.80
CA VAL A 84 14.86 11.98 45.60
C VAL A 84 15.71 12.29 44.37
N GLY A 85 16.35 11.24 43.84
CA GLY A 85 17.20 11.32 42.67
C GLY A 85 16.36 11.66 41.46
N ALA A 86 16.85 12.55 40.61
CA ALA A 86 16.26 12.77 39.30
C ALA A 86 16.19 11.43 38.55
N CYS A 87 15.05 11.13 37.94
CA CYS A 87 14.88 9.91 37.18
C CYS A 87 15.85 9.88 35.99
N ASP A 88 16.69 8.86 35.96
CA ASP A 88 17.56 8.58 34.83
C ASP A 88 16.73 7.97 33.70
N VAL A 89 16.28 8.82 32.77
CA VAL A 89 15.45 8.42 31.63
C VAL A 89 16.19 7.53 30.62
N THR A 90 17.50 7.34 30.77
CA THR A 90 18.35 6.55 29.85
C THR A 90 18.42 5.07 30.22
N ARG A 91 18.05 4.71 31.46
CA ARG A 91 18.09 3.33 31.99
C ARG A 91 16.68 2.82 32.27
N GLY A 92 16.41 1.57 31.94
CA GLY A 92 15.06 0.98 32.00
C GLY A 92 14.89 -0.17 31.01
N GLU A 93 13.65 -0.39 30.58
CA GLU A 93 13.30 -1.48 29.66
C GLU A 93 12.33 -1.05 28.55
N TRP A 94 12.23 -1.86 27.49
CA TRP A 94 11.20 -1.72 26.49
C TRP A 94 9.95 -2.47 26.93
N VAL A 95 8.83 -1.76 27.00
CA VAL A 95 7.51 -2.33 27.30
C VAL A 95 6.56 -2.16 26.10
N PRO A 96 5.59 -3.08 25.91
CA PRO A 96 4.58 -2.91 24.88
C PRO A 96 3.80 -1.60 25.06
N ASP A 97 3.69 -0.82 23.99
CA ASP A 97 2.87 0.40 23.95
C ASP A 97 1.49 0.05 23.38
N THR A 98 0.44 0.25 24.19
CA THR A 98 -0.96 0.06 23.77
C THR A 98 -1.47 1.24 22.94
N GLU A 99 -0.79 2.38 22.98
CA GLU A 99 -1.14 3.57 22.23
C GLU A 99 -0.67 3.51 20.77
N PRO A 100 -1.38 4.15 19.81
CA PRO A 100 -0.93 4.23 18.42
C PRO A 100 0.44 4.93 18.29
N PRO A 101 1.28 4.53 17.31
CA PRO A 101 2.58 5.16 17.10
C PRO A 101 2.42 6.65 16.78
N TYR A 102 3.39 7.47 17.23
CA TYR A 102 3.35 8.93 17.10
C TYR A 102 3.07 9.42 15.66
N TYR A 103 3.48 8.66 14.65
CA TYR A 103 3.22 8.93 13.24
C TYR A 103 3.34 7.65 12.39
N THR A 104 2.87 7.72 11.15
CA THR A 104 2.94 6.66 10.14
C THR A 104 3.47 7.22 8.82
N ASN A 105 3.80 6.36 7.85
CA ASN A 105 4.19 6.78 6.50
C ASN A 105 3.15 7.65 5.78
N MET A 106 1.85 7.41 6.02
CA MET A 106 0.76 8.22 5.49
C MET A 106 0.61 9.58 6.17
N THR A 107 1.16 9.74 7.38
CA THR A 107 0.87 10.89 8.25
C THR A 107 2.10 11.71 8.66
N CYS A 108 3.27 11.42 8.09
CA CYS A 108 4.44 12.28 8.13
C CYS A 108 5.09 12.39 6.73
N PRO A 109 5.24 13.61 6.18
CA PRO A 109 5.87 13.83 4.87
C PRO A 109 7.41 13.83 4.91
N PHE A 110 8.04 13.72 6.09
CA PHE A 110 9.49 13.86 6.28
C PHE A 110 10.27 12.53 6.31
N ILE A 111 9.59 11.39 6.14
CA ILE A 111 10.22 10.06 6.15
C ILE A 111 10.87 9.81 4.79
N ASP A 112 12.20 9.60 4.76
CA ASP A 112 12.88 9.16 3.53
C ASP A 112 12.50 7.72 3.18
N ASP A 113 12.50 7.39 1.89
CA ASP A 113 12.33 6.03 1.41
C ASP A 113 13.28 5.03 2.11
N LEU A 114 14.53 5.40 2.38
CA LEU A 114 15.49 4.57 3.11
C LEU A 114 15.03 4.15 4.53
N GLN A 115 14.09 4.90 5.09
CA GLN A 115 13.52 4.72 6.43
C GLN A 115 12.06 4.24 6.38
N ASN A 116 11.45 4.19 5.19
CA ASN A 116 10.00 4.02 5.02
C ASN A 116 9.58 2.53 4.96
N CYS A 117 9.83 1.82 6.05
CA CYS A 117 9.54 0.39 6.20
C CYS A 117 8.08 0.01 5.89
N MET A 118 7.13 0.93 6.14
CA MET A 118 5.71 0.75 5.83
C MET A 118 5.41 0.91 4.32
N LYS A 119 6.15 1.77 3.59
CA LYS A 119 6.04 1.89 2.12
C LYS A 119 6.56 0.65 1.41
N PHE A 120 7.60 0.02 1.95
CA PHE A 120 8.22 -1.19 1.40
C PHE A 120 7.77 -2.48 2.09
N SER A 121 6.57 -2.50 2.68
CA SER A 121 5.87 -3.70 3.17
C SER A 121 6.71 -4.60 4.11
N LYS A 122 7.36 -4.01 5.12
CA LYS A 122 8.03 -4.78 6.19
C LYS A 122 7.02 -5.73 6.88
N PRO A 123 7.24 -7.06 6.91
CA PRO A 123 6.20 -8.06 7.23
C PRO A 123 5.53 -7.94 8.61
N SER A 124 6.23 -7.42 9.61
CA SER A 124 5.63 -7.07 10.91
C SER A 124 5.84 -5.58 11.18
N LEU A 125 4.79 -4.93 11.67
CA LEU A 125 4.79 -3.56 12.18
C LEU A 125 4.74 -3.51 13.71
N GLU A 126 4.89 -4.64 14.40
CA GLU A 126 4.85 -4.72 15.87
C GLU A 126 6.00 -3.94 16.53
N PHE A 127 7.09 -3.71 15.80
CA PHE A 127 8.19 -2.83 16.23
C PHE A 127 7.72 -1.39 16.54
N LEU A 128 6.55 -0.97 16.03
CA LEU A 128 5.91 0.32 16.32
C LEU A 128 5.15 0.35 17.66
N ARG A 129 4.91 -0.80 18.30
CA ARG A 129 4.12 -0.95 19.55
C ARG A 129 5.00 -1.14 20.78
N TRP A 130 6.06 -0.35 20.88
CA TRP A 130 7.02 -0.42 21.98
C TRP A 130 7.38 0.99 22.45
N ARG A 131 7.41 1.17 23.77
CA ARG A 131 7.87 2.41 24.42
C ARG A 131 8.95 2.10 25.45
N TRP A 132 9.83 3.05 25.66
CA TRP A 132 10.84 2.98 26.72
C TRP A 132 10.19 3.31 28.08
N GLN A 133 10.51 2.52 29.09
CA GLN A 133 10.03 2.66 30.46
C GLN A 133 11.26 2.76 31.38
N PRO A 134 11.60 3.97 31.87
CA PRO A 134 12.75 4.15 32.74
C PRO A 134 12.64 3.45 34.09
N ASP A 135 13.79 3.19 34.70
CA ASP A 135 13.91 2.71 36.06
C ASP A 135 13.50 3.81 37.05
N GLY A 136 12.43 3.58 37.81
CA GLY A 136 12.01 4.47 38.90
C GLY A 136 11.17 5.70 38.51
N CYS A 137 10.83 5.92 37.24
CA CYS A 137 9.77 6.84 36.85
C CYS A 137 9.06 6.47 35.53
N ASP A 138 7.85 6.98 35.32
CA ASP A 138 7.19 6.94 34.01
C ASP A 138 7.72 8.07 33.11
N LEU A 139 8.16 7.73 31.89
CA LEU A 139 8.51 8.70 30.85
C LEU A 139 7.23 9.17 30.16
N PRO A 140 6.76 10.41 30.37
CA PRO A 140 5.50 10.86 29.78
C PRO A 140 5.57 10.83 28.24
N ARG A 141 4.48 10.37 27.61
CA ARG A 141 4.32 10.36 26.15
C ARG A 141 4.63 11.75 25.57
N PHE A 142 5.39 11.81 24.49
CA PHE A 142 5.88 13.09 23.95
C PHE A 142 4.72 13.98 23.49
N ASP A 143 4.60 15.15 24.11
CA ASP A 143 3.63 16.19 23.75
C ASP A 143 4.27 17.22 22.82
N ALA A 144 3.91 17.14 21.53
CA ALA A 144 4.38 18.05 20.49
C ALA A 144 3.95 19.51 20.68
N ALA A 145 2.79 19.77 21.29
CA ALA A 145 2.33 21.14 21.53
C ALA A 145 3.10 21.77 22.69
N ARG A 146 3.23 21.06 23.81
CA ARG A 146 4.07 21.48 24.94
C ARG A 146 5.53 21.67 24.53
N PHE A 147 6.07 20.80 23.68
CA PHE A 147 7.43 20.96 23.14
C PHE A 147 7.57 22.24 22.30
N LEU A 148 6.66 22.49 21.36
CA LEU A 148 6.70 23.70 20.52
C LEU A 148 6.57 25.00 21.33
N GLU A 149 5.79 25.00 22.42
CA GLU A 149 5.72 26.13 23.35
C GLU A 149 6.99 26.28 24.19
N ALA A 150 7.55 25.19 24.73
CA ALA A 150 8.82 25.23 25.47
C ALA A 150 10.01 25.69 24.59
N MET A 151 9.90 25.49 23.28
CA MET A 151 10.88 25.91 22.26
C MET A 151 10.55 27.25 21.59
N ARG A 152 9.50 27.95 22.03
CA ARG A 152 9.09 29.25 21.48
C ARG A 152 10.22 30.28 21.53
N GLY A 153 10.52 30.89 20.40
CA GLY A 153 11.58 31.90 20.24
C GLY A 153 13.02 31.37 20.28
N LYS A 154 13.22 30.04 20.31
CA LYS A 154 14.55 29.41 20.38
C LYS A 154 14.98 28.83 19.02
N SER A 155 16.22 28.39 18.94
CA SER A 155 16.73 27.49 17.91
C SER A 155 17.29 26.22 18.54
N MET A 156 17.28 25.13 17.76
CA MET A 156 17.86 23.84 18.11
C MET A 156 18.55 23.29 16.86
N ALA A 157 19.80 22.86 16.99
CA ALA A 157 20.57 22.26 15.91
C ALA A 157 20.85 20.79 16.20
N PHE A 158 20.72 19.93 15.19
CA PHE A 158 21.24 18.57 15.20
C PHE A 158 22.45 18.55 14.28
N VAL A 159 23.61 18.18 14.82
CA VAL A 159 24.90 18.21 14.12
C VAL A 159 25.45 16.79 14.13
N GLY A 160 25.72 16.23 12.95
CA GLY A 160 26.19 14.85 12.90
C GLY A 160 26.01 14.12 11.57
N ASP A 161 25.88 12.79 11.70
CA ASP A 161 25.79 11.85 10.59
C ASP A 161 24.33 11.50 10.17
N SER A 162 24.15 10.37 9.50
CA SER A 162 22.84 9.89 9.03
C SER A 162 21.84 9.58 10.17
N LEU A 163 22.31 9.26 11.37
CA LEU A 163 21.48 9.05 12.56
C LEU A 163 21.00 10.38 13.13
N ALA A 164 21.84 11.41 13.18
CA ALA A 164 21.42 12.78 13.51
C ALA A 164 20.27 13.24 12.58
N ARG A 165 20.41 13.00 11.27
CA ARG A 165 19.34 13.25 10.29
C ARG A 165 18.08 12.40 10.56
N ASN A 166 18.23 11.13 10.97
CA ASN A 166 17.10 10.27 11.32
C ASN A 166 16.36 10.79 12.55
N HIS A 167 17.08 11.30 13.56
CA HIS A 167 16.51 11.89 14.76
C HIS A 167 15.72 13.16 14.41
N VAL A 168 16.29 14.08 13.62
CA VAL A 168 15.57 15.26 13.10
C VAL A 168 14.27 14.83 12.42
N LYS A 169 14.31 13.85 11.52
CA LYS A 169 13.12 13.41 10.78
C LYS A 169 12.04 12.84 11.69
N SER A 170 12.41 12.04 12.69
CA SER A 170 11.48 11.58 13.73
C SER A 170 10.85 12.77 14.48
N LEU A 171 11.65 13.73 14.94
CA LEU A 171 11.14 14.93 15.63
C LEU A 171 10.19 15.73 14.73
N LEU A 172 10.58 16.03 13.48
CA LEU A 172 9.72 16.75 12.52
C LEU A 172 8.40 16.01 12.28
N CYS A 173 8.41 14.66 12.23
CA CYS A 173 7.20 13.85 12.13
C CYS A 173 6.31 13.98 13.36
N ILE A 174 6.85 13.89 14.58
CA ILE A 174 6.07 14.03 15.82
C ILE A 174 5.48 15.44 15.91
N LEU A 175 6.28 16.47 15.62
CA LEU A 175 5.85 17.88 15.63
C LEU A 175 4.81 18.19 14.53
N SER A 176 4.85 17.49 13.39
CA SER A 176 3.89 17.65 12.28
C SER A 176 2.43 17.43 12.67
N LYS A 177 2.18 16.68 13.75
CA LYS A 177 0.85 16.47 14.35
C LYS A 177 0.20 17.75 14.87
N VAL A 178 1.01 18.75 15.22
CA VAL A 178 0.56 20.03 15.79
C VAL A 178 0.86 21.18 14.83
N ALA A 179 2.04 21.19 14.20
CA ALA A 179 2.40 22.20 13.22
C ALA A 179 3.34 21.63 12.15
N LEU A 180 3.07 21.94 10.88
CA LEU A 180 4.05 21.77 9.82
C LEU A 180 5.06 22.93 9.85
N PRO A 181 6.38 22.66 9.78
CA PRO A 181 7.40 23.67 9.53
C PRO A 181 7.45 24.05 8.05
N VAL A 182 8.14 25.16 7.76
CA VAL A 182 8.57 25.54 6.41
C VAL A 182 10.09 25.37 6.33
N GLU A 183 10.60 24.70 5.29
CA GLU A 183 12.04 24.66 5.00
C GLU A 183 12.44 26.04 4.44
N VAL A 184 13.21 26.81 5.22
CA VAL A 184 13.49 28.25 4.96
C VAL A 184 14.91 28.53 4.49
N GLY A 185 15.80 27.53 4.52
CA GLY A 185 17.16 27.67 4.04
C GLY A 185 17.84 26.34 3.83
N THR A 186 18.29 26.09 2.60
CA THR A 186 19.37 25.15 2.29
C THR A 186 20.62 25.98 2.04
N ALA A 187 21.73 25.66 2.71
CA ALA A 187 23.02 26.26 2.31
C ALA A 187 23.32 25.90 0.84
N PRO A 188 23.96 26.80 0.06
CA PRO A 188 24.41 26.49 -1.30
C PRO A 188 25.58 25.50 -1.30
N GLU A 189 26.21 25.27 -0.14
CA GLU A 189 27.24 24.27 0.07
C GLU A 189 26.63 22.85 0.03
N ILE A 190 27.23 22.00 -0.79
CA ILE A 190 26.79 20.63 -1.07
C ILE A 190 27.93 19.69 -0.64
N ASP A 191 27.59 18.62 0.08
CA ASP A 191 28.54 17.59 0.50
C ASP A 191 29.00 16.70 -0.68
N VAL A 192 29.98 15.83 -0.42
CA VAL A 192 30.50 14.86 -1.42
C VAL A 192 29.44 13.88 -1.96
N THR A 193 28.24 13.85 -1.38
CA THR A 193 27.11 13.00 -1.80
C THR A 193 26.03 13.76 -2.58
N GLY A 194 26.27 15.03 -2.92
CA GLY A 194 25.32 15.86 -3.66
C GLY A 194 24.19 16.44 -2.79
N ARG A 195 24.32 16.46 -1.46
CA ARG A 195 23.28 16.94 -0.53
C ARG A 195 23.67 18.25 0.15
N ALA A 196 22.69 19.13 0.37
CA ALA A 196 22.91 20.39 1.08
C ALA A 196 23.42 20.14 2.51
N VAL A 197 24.54 20.77 2.87
CA VAL A 197 25.25 20.57 4.16
C VAL A 197 24.42 21.06 5.35
N ARG A 198 23.53 22.04 5.14
CA ARG A 198 22.61 22.57 6.15
C ARG A 198 21.18 22.64 5.63
N ARG A 199 20.21 22.30 6.49
CA ARG A 199 18.76 22.48 6.27
C ARG A 199 18.10 23.09 7.50
N ASP A 200 17.33 24.15 7.31
CA ASP A 200 16.60 24.86 8.39
C ASP A 200 15.09 24.72 8.23
N TYR A 201 14.43 24.18 9.26
CA TYR A 201 12.98 23.97 9.36
C TYR A 201 12.38 24.94 10.40
N ARG A 202 11.57 25.90 9.95
CA ARG A 202 11.01 26.96 10.81
C ARG A 202 9.52 26.79 11.08
N TYR A 203 9.17 26.80 12.36
CA TYR A 203 7.82 26.82 12.88
C TYR A 203 7.39 28.28 13.13
N ALA A 204 6.91 28.96 12.10
CA ALA A 204 6.64 30.41 12.13
C ALA A 204 5.77 30.85 13.32
N GLY A 205 4.70 30.12 13.65
CA GLY A 205 3.80 30.43 14.78
C GLY A 205 4.42 30.31 16.18
N HIS A 206 5.60 29.70 16.30
CA HIS A 206 6.37 29.56 17.54
C HIS A 206 7.68 30.35 17.51
N ASN A 207 8.03 30.97 16.37
CA ASN A 207 9.36 31.50 16.10
C ASN A 207 10.49 30.51 16.50
N PHE A 208 10.28 29.23 16.23
CA PHE A 208 11.19 28.13 16.54
C PHE A 208 11.83 27.60 15.26
N THR A 209 13.13 27.32 15.29
CA THR A 209 13.88 26.74 14.16
C THR A 209 14.60 25.47 14.58
N VAL A 210 14.38 24.38 13.85
CA VAL A 210 15.19 23.15 13.91
C VAL A 210 16.13 23.14 12.72
N SER A 211 17.43 23.09 12.97
CA SER A 211 18.47 23.00 11.95
C SER A 211 19.11 21.62 11.94
N LEU A 212 19.38 21.09 10.76
CA LEU A 212 20.23 19.91 10.54
C LEU A 212 21.54 20.35 9.89
N PHE A 213 22.66 20.01 10.50
CA PHE A 213 24.01 20.19 9.95
C PHE A 213 24.65 18.84 9.69
N TRP A 214 25.10 18.63 8.45
CA TRP A 214 25.85 17.47 8.05
C TRP A 214 27.33 17.65 8.42
N SER A 215 27.69 17.14 9.59
CA SER A 215 29.07 17.06 10.07
C SER A 215 29.32 15.64 10.56
N PRO A 216 29.51 14.67 9.65
CA PRO A 216 29.48 13.25 10.01
C PRO A 216 30.60 12.81 10.94
N PHE A 217 31.64 13.62 11.12
CA PHE A 217 32.77 13.40 12.04
C PHE A 217 32.90 14.48 13.14
N LEU A 218 32.03 15.50 13.17
CA LEU A 218 32.06 16.71 14.01
C LEU A 218 33.29 17.65 13.83
N VAL A 219 34.44 17.09 13.46
CA VAL A 219 35.68 17.78 13.12
C VAL A 219 35.83 18.02 11.61
N LYS A 220 36.78 18.86 11.22
CA LYS A 220 37.11 19.15 9.83
C LYS A 220 37.58 17.87 9.12
N ALA A 221 36.85 17.48 8.08
CA ALA A 221 37.07 16.25 7.33
C ALA A 221 37.17 16.54 5.82
N ASN A 222 38.25 16.08 5.19
CA ASN A 222 38.46 16.16 3.75
C ASN A 222 38.48 14.75 3.13
N LEU A 223 38.04 14.62 1.88
CA LEU A 223 38.23 13.39 1.10
C LEU A 223 39.59 13.45 0.40
N SER A 224 40.43 12.43 0.59
CA SER A 224 41.78 12.40 0.03
C SER A 224 41.77 12.33 -1.50
N SER A 225 42.68 13.05 -2.15
CA SER A 225 42.66 13.30 -3.60
C SER A 225 43.00 12.09 -4.49
N ASN A 226 43.31 10.93 -3.90
CA ASN A 226 43.76 9.73 -4.60
C ASN A 226 42.68 8.64 -4.76
N ALA A 227 41.40 8.98 -4.49
CA ALA A 227 40.30 8.02 -4.45
C ALA A 227 39.72 7.71 -5.85
N THR A 228 40.12 6.59 -6.46
CA THR A 228 39.61 6.12 -7.77
C THR A 228 38.39 5.19 -7.70
N LEU A 229 37.97 4.71 -6.52
CA LEU A 229 36.79 3.83 -6.36
C LEU A 229 35.99 4.16 -5.09
N GLY A 230 34.82 4.79 -5.27
CA GLY A 230 33.59 4.65 -4.46
C GLY A 230 33.56 5.03 -2.96
N LEU A 231 34.60 4.75 -2.18
CA LEU A 231 34.61 4.78 -0.71
C LEU A 231 35.89 5.45 -0.14
N GLY A 232 36.36 6.51 -0.80
CA GLY A 232 37.69 7.11 -0.58
C GLY A 232 38.10 7.41 0.87
N GLN A 233 39.41 7.40 1.09
CA GLN A 233 40.08 7.66 2.36
C GLN A 233 39.83 9.09 2.86
N TRP A 234 39.56 9.25 4.16
CA TRP A 234 39.25 10.55 4.78
C TRP A 234 40.42 11.11 5.59
N ASP A 235 40.73 12.38 5.40
CA ASP A 235 41.69 13.12 6.20
C ASP A 235 40.92 13.91 7.28
N LEU A 236 40.96 13.40 8.51
CA LEU A 236 40.25 13.93 9.67
C LEU A 236 41.21 14.75 10.52
N HIS A 237 41.07 16.08 10.47
CA HIS A 237 41.80 17.01 11.34
C HIS A 237 41.09 16.98 12.68
N LEU A 238 41.54 16.09 13.57
CA LEU A 238 41.03 16.05 14.94
C LEU A 238 41.13 17.46 15.50
N ASP A 239 42.28 18.11 15.32
CA ASP A 239 42.62 19.45 15.80
C ASP A 239 41.91 20.64 15.14
N THR A 240 40.74 20.44 14.53
CA THR A 240 39.92 21.54 14.02
C THR A 240 38.44 21.18 14.08
N PRO A 241 37.60 21.87 14.87
CA PRO A 241 36.16 21.65 14.83
C PRO A 241 35.62 22.04 13.45
N ASP A 242 34.57 21.37 12.99
CA ASP A 242 33.90 21.76 11.77
C ASP A 242 33.21 23.13 11.97
N ALA A 243 33.79 24.17 11.36
CA ALA A 243 33.38 25.57 11.53
C ALA A 243 31.93 25.88 11.11
N ARG A 244 31.19 24.90 10.58
CA ARG A 244 29.83 25.06 10.06
C ARG A 244 28.75 25.05 11.15
N TRP A 245 29.04 24.70 12.41
CA TRP A 245 28.03 24.61 13.48
C TRP A 245 28.35 25.44 14.74
N ALA A 246 27.36 26.20 15.24
CA ALA A 246 27.39 26.90 16.54
C ALA A 246 25.95 27.32 16.97
N ALA A 247 25.37 26.68 18.01
CA ALA A 247 24.04 26.99 18.59
C ALA A 247 23.78 26.17 19.88
N HIS A 248 22.54 26.08 20.37
CA HIS A 248 22.11 24.93 21.18
C HIS A 248 22.12 23.67 20.30
N VAL A 249 23.02 22.71 20.59
CA VAL A 249 23.31 21.58 19.69
C VAL A 249 23.04 20.22 20.34
N VAL A 250 22.40 19.33 19.57
CA VAL A 250 22.40 17.88 19.76
C VAL A 250 23.47 17.29 18.84
N LEU A 251 24.55 16.76 19.42
CA LEU A 251 25.67 16.13 18.70
C LEU A 251 25.42 14.63 18.52
N SER A 252 25.64 14.07 17.32
CA SER A 252 25.49 12.63 17.08
C SER A 252 26.34 12.16 15.88
N SER A 253 27.48 11.52 16.17
CA SER A 253 28.40 10.99 15.16
C SER A 253 29.05 9.70 15.65
N THR A 254 28.83 8.60 14.93
CA THR A 254 29.42 7.28 15.25
C THR A 254 29.68 6.45 14.00
N ASN A 255 28.71 6.36 13.09
CA ASN A 255 28.75 5.40 11.98
C ASN A 255 29.81 5.73 10.92
N TRP A 256 30.24 7.00 10.83
CA TRP A 256 31.20 7.41 9.81
C TRP A 256 32.66 7.15 10.21
N PHE A 257 32.97 7.02 11.49
CA PHE A 257 34.33 6.65 11.95
C PHE A 257 34.74 5.21 11.58
N PHE A 258 33.81 4.36 11.14
CA PHE A 258 34.13 3.07 10.54
C PHE A 258 34.68 3.18 9.10
N ARG A 259 34.71 4.37 8.50
CA ARG A 259 35.36 4.61 7.19
C ARG A 259 36.89 4.64 7.33
N PRO A 260 37.64 4.18 6.31
CA PRO A 260 39.09 4.32 6.29
C PRO A 260 39.50 5.79 6.38
N SER A 261 40.27 6.12 7.42
CA SER A 261 40.61 7.50 7.74
C SER A 261 42.04 7.65 8.25
N VAL A 262 42.61 8.84 8.06
CA VAL A 262 43.86 9.30 8.69
C VAL A 262 43.51 10.44 9.64
N TYR A 263 44.02 10.35 10.85
CA TYR A 263 43.77 11.30 11.92
C TYR A 263 44.97 12.24 12.05
N TYR A 264 44.71 13.54 11.94
CA TYR A 264 45.69 14.61 12.08
C TYR A 264 45.47 15.35 13.40
N ASP A 265 46.57 15.70 14.07
CA ASP A 265 46.60 16.53 15.28
C ASP A 265 47.84 17.43 15.20
N GLY A 266 47.67 18.75 15.39
CA GLY A 266 48.67 19.77 15.06
C GLY A 266 49.12 19.74 13.61
N GLY A 267 48.25 19.31 12.67
CA GLY A 267 48.59 19.07 11.27
C GLY A 267 49.52 17.85 11.00
N ARG A 268 49.88 17.06 12.03
CA ARG A 268 50.67 15.83 11.88
C ARG A 268 49.76 14.61 11.91
N ALA A 269 49.96 13.64 11.01
CA ALA A 269 49.27 12.36 11.09
C ALA A 269 49.67 11.62 12.38
N VAL A 270 48.69 11.32 13.24
CA VAL A 270 48.88 10.66 14.54
C VAL A 270 48.30 9.25 14.59
N ALA A 271 47.33 8.93 13.73
CA ALA A 271 46.73 7.61 13.64
C ALA A 271 46.07 7.35 12.28
N CYS A 272 45.68 6.10 12.03
CA CYS A 272 44.78 5.71 10.93
C CYS A 272 43.87 4.54 11.33
N ASN A 273 42.88 4.21 10.50
CA ASN A 273 42.10 2.98 10.61
C ASN A 273 41.69 2.44 9.23
N GLY A 274 41.56 1.12 9.09
CA GLY A 274 41.01 0.47 7.89
C GLY A 274 42.05 -0.22 7.02
N GLY A 275 42.93 -1.02 7.64
CA GLY A 275 44.06 -1.69 7.01
C GLY A 275 43.82 -2.29 5.61
N GLY A 276 44.71 -1.93 4.69
CA GLY A 276 44.81 -2.54 3.35
C GLY A 276 45.15 -1.56 2.22
N VAL A 277 44.66 -0.31 2.29
CA VAL A 277 44.79 0.66 1.18
C VAL A 277 45.17 2.05 1.69
N ILE A 278 46.34 2.18 2.31
CA ILE A 278 46.93 3.48 2.66
C ILE A 278 48.33 3.58 2.02
N SER A 279 48.37 3.99 0.75
CA SER A 279 49.61 4.28 0.04
C SER A 279 50.19 5.62 0.51
N GLY A 280 51.18 5.57 1.42
CA GLY A 280 51.96 6.75 1.81
C GLY A 280 52.08 7.03 3.32
N ALA A 281 51.40 6.29 4.20
CA ALA A 281 51.49 6.47 5.66
C ALA A 281 52.23 5.29 6.33
N HIS A 282 53.53 5.14 6.04
CA HIS A 282 54.33 4.02 6.55
C HIS A 282 54.77 4.14 8.03
N ASP A 283 54.60 5.32 8.66
CA ASP A 283 55.03 5.63 10.03
C ASP A 283 53.88 5.96 11.01
N VAL A 284 52.62 5.63 10.66
CA VAL A 284 51.44 6.03 11.44
C VAL A 284 50.80 4.81 12.12
N THR A 285 50.47 4.92 13.41
CA THR A 285 49.88 3.82 14.19
C THR A 285 48.43 3.57 13.80
N GLU A 286 48.08 2.33 13.45
CA GLU A 286 46.68 1.93 13.28
C GLU A 286 45.98 1.90 14.64
N LEU A 287 44.88 2.65 14.78
CA LEU A 287 44.05 2.69 15.98
C LEU A 287 42.74 1.92 15.79
N PRO A 288 42.26 1.22 16.83
CA PRO A 288 40.87 0.78 16.89
C PRO A 288 39.91 1.95 16.68
N VAL A 289 38.79 1.70 15.98
CA VAL A 289 37.75 2.74 15.71
C VAL A 289 37.27 3.38 17.02
N SER A 290 37.22 2.65 18.14
CA SER A 290 36.93 3.21 19.45
C SER A 290 37.92 4.31 19.85
N HIS A 291 39.23 4.10 19.71
CA HIS A 291 40.25 5.13 19.99
C HIS A 291 40.18 6.33 19.03
N ALA A 292 39.76 6.13 17.79
CA ALA A 292 39.52 7.21 16.83
C ALA A 292 38.29 8.07 17.20
N VAL A 293 37.15 7.44 17.51
CA VAL A 293 35.96 8.12 18.05
C VAL A 293 36.31 8.85 19.35
N HIS A 294 37.08 8.21 20.24
CA HIS A 294 37.60 8.84 21.46
C HIS A 294 38.58 9.96 21.18
N GLY A 295 39.19 10.04 19.99
CA GLY A 295 40.11 11.11 19.57
C GLY A 295 39.38 12.32 19.00
N ALA A 296 38.32 12.11 18.21
CA ALA A 296 37.48 13.19 17.70
C ALA A 296 36.56 13.78 18.77
N ALA A 297 35.90 12.93 19.58
CA ALA A 297 35.17 13.40 20.76
C ALA A 297 36.10 14.08 21.78
N ARG A 298 37.39 13.70 21.80
CA ARG A 298 38.42 14.35 22.61
C ARG A 298 38.81 15.71 22.07
N TYR A 299 39.08 15.89 20.78
CA TYR A 299 39.42 17.25 20.34
C TYR A 299 38.20 18.20 20.35
N CYS A 300 37.00 17.67 20.12
CA CYS A 300 35.79 18.43 20.42
C CYS A 300 35.60 18.71 21.93
N HIS A 301 36.31 18.01 22.85
CA HIS A 301 36.30 18.27 24.30
C HIS A 301 37.43 17.64 25.18
N GLU A 302 37.40 16.30 25.48
CA GLU A 302 38.36 15.38 26.22
C GLU A 302 37.65 14.45 27.28
N ARG A 303 38.03 13.18 27.61
CA ARG A 303 38.80 12.07 26.94
C ARG A 303 38.07 10.70 27.03
N GLY A 304 37.71 10.07 25.89
CA GLY A 304 36.99 8.78 25.70
C GLY A 304 36.34 7.97 26.88
N VAL A 305 35.03 7.66 26.78
CA VAL A 305 34.13 6.91 27.71
C VAL A 305 34.01 7.47 29.13
N ASP A 306 35.11 7.59 29.85
CA ASP A 306 35.16 8.58 30.93
C ASP A 306 34.85 9.96 30.32
N ALA A 307 35.28 10.25 29.07
CA ALA A 307 34.85 11.43 28.29
C ALA A 307 33.39 11.78 28.45
N VAL A 308 32.46 10.84 28.39
CA VAL A 308 31.06 11.29 28.31
C VAL A 308 30.63 11.91 29.65
N ARG A 309 31.15 11.37 30.75
CA ARG A 309 31.01 11.87 32.13
C ARG A 309 32.01 12.99 32.49
N GLU A 310 33.17 13.03 31.82
CA GLU A 310 34.27 13.97 32.05
C GLU A 310 34.11 15.23 31.21
N THR A 311 33.56 15.12 30.00
CA THR A 311 32.99 16.19 29.17
C THR A 311 31.69 16.72 29.77
N GLU A 312 30.86 15.88 30.40
CA GLU A 312 29.76 16.37 31.24
C GLU A 312 30.31 17.17 32.44
N ALA A 313 31.30 16.65 33.16
CA ALA A 313 31.92 17.35 34.29
C ALA A 313 32.75 18.60 33.88
N GLU A 314 33.38 18.62 32.70
CA GLU A 314 34.16 19.76 32.19
C GLU A 314 33.26 20.80 31.51
N ALA A 315 32.19 20.39 30.83
CA ALA A 315 31.14 21.32 30.40
C ALA A 315 30.51 22.01 31.63
N GLN A 316 30.20 21.26 32.69
CA GLN A 316 29.78 21.82 33.98
C GLN A 316 30.83 22.78 34.59
N ARG A 317 32.14 22.46 34.52
CA ARG A 317 33.21 23.38 34.94
C ARG A 317 33.29 24.66 34.10
N ASN A 318 32.94 24.60 32.82
CA ASN A 318 32.88 25.75 31.91
C ASN A 318 31.49 26.45 31.88
N GLY A 319 30.56 26.06 32.76
CA GLY A 319 29.22 26.67 32.86
C GLY A 319 28.27 26.32 31.70
N VAL A 320 28.50 25.18 31.03
CA VAL A 320 27.66 24.65 29.96
C VAL A 320 26.93 23.40 30.45
N ASP A 321 25.60 23.45 30.51
CA ASP A 321 24.78 22.29 30.83
C ASP A 321 24.76 21.28 29.67
N LEU A 322 25.71 20.33 29.69
CA LEU A 322 25.70 19.18 28.79
C LEU A 322 24.79 18.09 29.35
N LEU A 323 23.88 17.56 28.52
CA LEU A 323 23.02 16.43 28.85
C LEU A 323 23.38 15.23 27.98
N LEU A 324 23.83 14.15 28.61
CA LEU A 324 24.04 12.87 27.93
C LEU A 324 22.69 12.16 27.69
N LEU A 325 22.39 11.91 26.42
CA LEU A 325 21.33 11.00 25.99
C LEU A 325 21.95 9.63 25.64
N ASP A 326 22.26 8.81 26.66
CA ASP A 326 22.78 7.46 26.42
C ASP A 326 21.66 6.50 26.04
N ILE A 327 21.49 6.29 24.74
CA ILE A 327 20.50 5.36 24.18
C ILE A 327 21.14 4.08 23.68
N THR A 328 22.43 3.84 23.98
CA THR A 328 23.22 2.81 23.31
C THR A 328 22.69 1.40 23.62
N GLU A 329 22.57 1.07 24.89
CA GLU A 329 22.02 -0.23 25.34
C GLU A 329 20.53 -0.35 24.99
N ALA A 330 19.76 0.73 25.20
CA ALA A 330 18.33 0.78 24.87
C ALA A 330 18.07 0.48 23.39
N MET A 331 18.84 1.05 22.45
CA MET A 331 18.66 0.79 21.02
C MET A 331 19.23 -0.57 20.58
N ALA A 332 20.26 -1.10 21.26
CA ALA A 332 20.80 -2.43 20.96
C ALA A 332 19.75 -3.54 21.18
N LEU A 333 18.80 -3.34 22.10
CA LEU A 333 17.66 -4.23 22.33
C LEU A 333 16.58 -4.17 21.23
N ARG A 334 16.71 -3.33 20.20
CA ARG A 334 15.72 -3.11 19.13
C ARG A 334 16.22 -3.46 17.71
N PRO A 335 16.74 -4.67 17.46
CA PRO A 335 17.13 -5.09 16.11
C PRO A 335 15.93 -5.10 15.13
N ASP A 336 14.72 -5.28 15.66
CA ASP A 336 13.44 -5.17 14.96
C ASP A 336 13.14 -3.75 14.45
N GLY A 337 13.80 -2.70 14.98
CA GLY A 337 13.65 -1.32 14.54
C GLY A 337 14.33 -0.99 13.20
N HIS A 338 15.30 -1.78 12.75
CA HIS A 338 16.07 -1.46 11.54
C HIS A 338 15.26 -1.64 10.23
N PRO A 339 15.51 -0.82 9.18
CA PRO A 339 14.84 -0.97 7.88
C PRO A 339 15.10 -2.31 7.19
N SER A 340 16.27 -2.93 7.39
CA SER A 340 16.68 -4.15 6.66
C SER A 340 16.53 -3.96 5.14
N ARG A 341 16.14 -5.00 4.40
CA ARG A 341 15.82 -4.91 2.96
C ARG A 341 14.64 -3.97 2.63
N TYR A 342 13.86 -3.54 3.62
CA TYR A 342 12.67 -2.69 3.47
C TYR A 342 13.01 -1.18 3.52
N GLY A 343 14.27 -0.83 3.29
CA GLY A 343 14.73 0.54 3.03
C GLY A 343 15.13 0.80 1.57
N HIS A 344 15.01 -0.16 0.65
CA HIS A 344 15.35 0.09 -0.76
C HIS A 344 14.45 -0.71 -1.71
N PRO A 345 14.19 -0.24 -2.95
CA PRO A 345 13.23 -0.90 -3.83
C PRO A 345 13.63 -2.29 -4.34
N LEU A 346 14.91 -2.67 -4.25
CA LEU A 346 15.46 -3.91 -4.85
C LEU A 346 16.57 -4.53 -3.99
N GLY A 347 16.62 -5.86 -3.97
CA GLY A 347 17.73 -6.65 -3.42
C GLY A 347 18.93 -6.70 -4.37
N GLY A 348 19.46 -5.54 -4.75
CA GLY A 348 20.71 -5.43 -5.50
C GLY A 348 21.92 -5.32 -4.57
N THR A 349 22.98 -6.05 -4.87
CA THR A 349 24.32 -5.80 -4.30
C THR A 349 24.78 -4.39 -4.65
N VAL A 350 25.54 -3.77 -3.74
CA VAL A 350 26.06 -2.40 -3.92
C VAL A 350 27.10 -2.37 -5.03
N GLU A 351 26.83 -1.66 -6.12
CA GLU A 351 27.86 -1.01 -6.95
C GLU A 351 27.28 0.11 -7.85
N GLY A 352 27.93 1.28 -7.82
CA GLY A 352 27.90 2.24 -8.95
C GLY A 352 26.71 3.20 -9.13
N SER A 353 26.84 4.42 -8.59
CA SER A 353 26.47 5.71 -9.25
C SER A 353 24.99 6.08 -9.49
N PHE A 354 24.54 7.20 -8.90
CA PHE A 354 23.30 7.91 -9.30
C PHE A 354 23.44 9.43 -9.15
N VAL A 355 22.86 10.20 -10.09
CA VAL A 355 22.87 11.67 -10.15
C VAL A 355 21.44 12.22 -9.93
N PRO A 356 21.20 13.33 -9.20
CA PRO A 356 19.87 13.73 -8.76
C PRO A 356 19.22 14.89 -9.54
N HIS A 357 17.89 14.96 -9.55
CA HIS A 357 17.11 16.20 -9.77
C HIS A 357 15.91 16.33 -8.80
N LYS A 358 15.22 17.48 -8.81
CA LYS A 358 14.80 18.21 -7.58
C LYS A 358 13.34 18.71 -7.63
N ILE A 359 12.70 18.91 -6.44
CA ILE A 359 11.71 19.97 -6.04
C ILE A 359 10.23 19.61 -5.66
N ASN A 360 9.96 19.82 -4.35
CA ASN A 360 8.85 20.44 -3.56
C ASN A 360 7.31 20.19 -3.76
N PRO A 361 6.56 20.08 -2.63
CA PRO A 361 5.09 20.26 -2.50
C PRO A 361 4.67 21.44 -1.57
N PRO A 362 3.35 21.76 -1.43
CA PRO A 362 2.87 22.39 -0.18
C PRO A 362 1.43 22.09 0.33
N SER A 363 1.30 21.62 1.58
CA SER A 363 0.27 22.03 2.60
C SER A 363 -1.24 21.72 2.35
N PRO A 364 -2.20 21.97 3.29
CA PRO A 364 -2.12 22.53 4.66
C PRO A 364 -2.88 21.73 5.77
N LYS A 365 -3.10 22.37 6.93
CA LYS A 365 -3.53 21.80 8.23
C LYS A 365 -5.05 21.65 8.45
N ARG A 366 -5.42 20.88 9.48
CA ARG A 366 -6.67 21.02 10.27
C ARG A 366 -6.40 21.62 11.66
N SER A 367 -7.46 22.10 12.31
CA SER A 367 -7.62 22.32 13.77
C SER A 367 -9.13 22.18 14.05
N ALA A 368 -9.65 21.95 15.25
CA ALA A 368 -9.07 21.76 16.58
C ALA A 368 -9.91 20.71 17.34
N ALA A 369 -9.46 20.23 18.51
CA ALA A 369 -10.27 19.34 19.34
C ALA A 369 -10.03 19.53 20.84
N ILE A 370 -11.09 19.99 21.55
CA ILE A 370 -11.24 19.85 23.00
C ILE A 370 -12.49 18.99 23.33
N GLY A 371 -13.36 18.68 22.35
CA GLY A 371 -14.56 17.85 22.55
C GLY A 371 -14.32 16.33 22.62
N ILE A 372 -13.15 15.83 22.20
CA ILE A 372 -12.91 14.39 22.03
C ILE A 372 -13.10 13.55 23.31
N PRO A 373 -12.59 13.90 24.50
CA PRO A 373 -12.71 12.99 25.66
C PRO A 373 -14.13 12.88 26.21
N ILE A 374 -14.95 13.94 26.10
CA ILE A 374 -16.37 13.90 26.47
C ILE A 374 -17.15 13.01 25.48
N ILE A 375 -16.86 13.15 24.17
CA ILE A 375 -17.44 12.30 23.13
C ILE A 375 -17.03 10.84 23.33
N ALA A 376 -15.76 10.55 23.66
CA ALA A 376 -15.27 9.20 23.87
C ALA A 376 -15.96 8.49 25.05
N LEU A 377 -16.16 9.18 26.18
CA LEU A 377 -16.88 8.64 27.33
C LEU A 377 -18.37 8.40 27.03
N LEU A 378 -19.02 9.31 26.29
CA LEU A 378 -20.41 9.12 25.82
C LEU A 378 -20.54 7.95 24.84
N LEU A 379 -19.58 7.80 23.92
CA LEU A 379 -19.55 6.69 22.96
C LEU A 379 -19.30 5.34 23.66
N LEU A 380 -18.39 5.27 24.64
CA LEU A 380 -18.14 4.04 25.39
C LEU A 380 -19.37 3.62 26.21
N ALA A 381 -20.06 4.58 26.84
CA ALA A 381 -21.32 4.32 27.52
C ALA A 381 -22.42 3.85 26.55
N LEU A 382 -22.53 4.45 25.35
CA LEU A 382 -23.45 4.03 24.30
C LEU A 382 -23.17 2.62 23.78
N VAL A 383 -21.90 2.25 23.57
CA VAL A 383 -21.51 0.89 23.13
C VAL A 383 -21.88 -0.15 24.19
N LEU A 384 -21.57 0.12 25.47
CA LEU A 384 -21.93 -0.79 26.57
C LEU A 384 -23.45 -0.91 26.76
N LEU A 385 -24.21 0.18 26.55
CA LEU A 385 -25.68 0.15 26.53
C LEU A 385 -26.23 -0.61 25.32
N TYR A 386 -25.60 -0.48 24.15
CA TYR A 386 -25.98 -1.18 22.92
C TYR A 386 -25.78 -2.70 23.08
N ASP A 387 -24.62 -3.17 23.55
CA ASP A 387 -24.40 -4.60 23.76
C ASP A 387 -25.38 -5.20 24.79
N LEU A 388 -25.66 -4.47 25.88
CA LEU A 388 -26.63 -4.91 26.90
C LEU A 388 -28.09 -4.94 26.41
N THR A 389 -28.46 -4.19 25.37
CA THR A 389 -29.85 -4.10 24.87
C THR A 389 -30.09 -4.80 23.53
N PHE A 390 -29.08 -4.89 22.65
CA PHE A 390 -29.20 -5.48 21.31
C PHE A 390 -28.55 -6.85 21.15
N SER A 391 -27.43 -7.16 21.82
CA SER A 391 -26.73 -8.44 21.64
C SER A 391 -27.62 -9.64 22.01
N ASN A 392 -28.36 -9.53 23.12
CA ASN A 392 -29.30 -10.56 23.58
C ASN A 392 -30.66 -10.53 22.84
N SER A 393 -30.88 -9.58 21.93
CA SER A 393 -32.13 -9.37 21.19
C SER A 393 -32.11 -9.94 19.76
N TYR A 394 -30.93 -10.21 19.20
CA TYR A 394 -30.79 -10.69 17.82
C TYR A 394 -30.80 -12.22 17.69
N TYR A 395 -30.20 -12.95 18.63
CA TYR A 395 -30.12 -14.42 18.57
C TYR A 395 -31.45 -15.20 18.72
N PRO A 396 -32.50 -14.74 19.42
CA PRO A 396 -33.79 -15.45 19.45
C PRO A 396 -34.72 -15.14 18.26
N ARG A 397 -34.36 -14.22 17.35
CA ARG A 397 -35.20 -13.89 16.17
C ARG A 397 -34.93 -14.75 14.94
N ILE A 398 -33.70 -15.20 14.73
CA ILE A 398 -33.35 -16.08 13.59
C ILE A 398 -34.05 -17.46 13.73
N ALA A 399 -34.15 -17.99 14.95
CA ALA A 399 -34.87 -19.24 15.22
C ALA A 399 -36.40 -19.16 15.06
N ARG A 400 -37.00 -17.96 14.93
CA ARG A 400 -38.44 -17.78 14.65
C ARG A 400 -38.73 -17.37 13.22
N ALA A 401 -37.87 -16.58 12.58
CA ALA A 401 -38.04 -16.19 11.17
C ALA A 401 -38.02 -17.40 10.21
N VAL A 402 -37.33 -18.49 10.57
CA VAL A 402 -37.25 -19.74 9.78
C VAL A 402 -38.45 -20.69 10.03
N SER A 403 -39.41 -20.33 10.89
CA SER A 403 -40.60 -21.17 11.19
C SER A 403 -41.95 -20.48 11.03
N SER A 404 -42.01 -19.22 10.54
CA SER A 404 -43.29 -18.53 10.33
C SER A 404 -43.31 -17.59 9.12
N SER A 405 -42.95 -18.12 7.94
CA SER A 405 -43.15 -17.46 6.64
C SER A 405 -43.64 -18.44 5.57
N SER A 406 -44.74 -19.15 5.84
CA SER A 406 -45.53 -19.81 4.79
C SER A 406 -46.33 -18.74 4.02
N LEU A 407 -45.66 -17.99 3.13
CA LEU A 407 -46.31 -16.97 2.31
C LEU A 407 -46.80 -17.58 0.99
N SER A 408 -48.07 -17.95 1.02
CA SER A 408 -48.90 -18.33 -0.13
C SER A 408 -48.89 -17.28 -1.25
N LEU A 409 -48.86 -17.72 -2.51
CA LEU A 409 -49.02 -16.85 -3.68
C LEU A 409 -50.37 -16.08 -3.64
N PRO A 410 -50.39 -14.76 -3.88
CA PRO A 410 -51.63 -14.04 -4.13
C PRO A 410 -52.22 -14.47 -5.49
N THR A 411 -53.48 -14.91 -5.50
CA THR A 411 -54.19 -15.30 -6.73
C THR A 411 -55.38 -14.38 -6.97
N SER A 412 -55.26 -13.41 -7.90
CA SER A 412 -56.36 -12.74 -8.63
C SER A 412 -55.85 -11.49 -9.39
N PRO A 413 -56.51 -11.07 -10.47
CA PRO A 413 -57.02 -11.87 -11.58
C PRO A 413 -56.37 -11.43 -12.91
N ALA A 414 -56.54 -12.21 -13.98
CA ALA A 414 -55.96 -11.87 -15.28
C ALA A 414 -56.58 -10.60 -15.88
N ASN A 415 -55.75 -9.58 -16.19
CA ASN A 415 -55.79 -8.79 -17.44
C ASN A 415 -54.72 -7.68 -17.47
N ALA A 416 -53.45 -8.07 -17.69
CA ALA A 416 -52.46 -7.27 -18.41
C ALA A 416 -51.33 -8.22 -18.86
N THR A 417 -51.07 -8.33 -20.17
CA THR A 417 -49.97 -9.15 -20.70
C THR A 417 -48.63 -8.42 -20.54
N THR A 418 -48.13 -8.31 -19.32
CA THR A 418 -46.74 -7.91 -19.05
C THR A 418 -45.83 -9.11 -19.23
N LYS A 419 -44.97 -9.07 -20.27
CA LYS A 419 -43.88 -10.04 -20.47
C LYS A 419 -42.91 -10.01 -19.28
N PRO A 420 -42.21 -11.12 -18.99
CA PRO A 420 -41.24 -11.18 -17.88
C PRO A 420 -40.04 -10.26 -18.12
N SER A 421 -39.46 -9.76 -17.03
CA SER A 421 -38.55 -8.60 -16.97
C SER A 421 -37.07 -8.92 -17.25
N TRP A 422 -36.76 -9.85 -18.14
CA TRP A 422 -35.38 -10.27 -18.47
C TRP A 422 -34.88 -9.83 -19.85
N ALA A 423 -35.62 -8.97 -20.55
CA ALA A 423 -35.46 -8.74 -21.99
C ALA A 423 -34.50 -7.59 -22.41
N CYS A 424 -33.53 -7.21 -21.57
CA CYS A 424 -32.52 -6.19 -21.89
C CYS A 424 -31.15 -6.80 -22.20
N ASP A 425 -30.37 -6.15 -23.06
CA ASP A 425 -28.95 -6.47 -23.23
C ASP A 425 -28.14 -5.69 -22.19
N ILE A 426 -27.71 -6.37 -21.12
CA ILE A 426 -26.93 -5.75 -20.03
C ILE A 426 -25.55 -5.21 -20.50
N THR A 427 -25.09 -5.59 -21.69
CA THR A 427 -23.83 -5.10 -22.29
C THR A 427 -23.99 -3.77 -23.03
N LYS A 428 -25.22 -3.29 -23.24
CA LYS A 428 -25.52 -2.00 -23.90
C LYS A 428 -26.10 -1.02 -22.88
N GLY A 429 -25.64 0.22 -22.90
CA GLY A 429 -25.90 1.17 -21.83
C GLY A 429 -24.98 2.38 -21.85
N GLU A 430 -24.91 3.07 -20.73
CA GLU A 430 -24.05 4.24 -20.53
C GLU A 430 -23.46 4.27 -19.10
N TRP A 431 -22.34 4.99 -18.95
CA TRP A 431 -21.80 5.29 -17.63
C TRP A 431 -22.51 6.50 -17.03
N VAL A 432 -23.07 6.31 -15.84
CA VAL A 432 -23.73 7.36 -15.06
C VAL A 432 -22.95 7.64 -13.77
N PRO A 433 -23.00 8.87 -13.23
CA PRO A 433 -22.40 9.16 -11.94
C PRO A 433 -23.00 8.29 -10.84
N ASP A 434 -22.15 7.64 -10.05
CA ASP A 434 -22.54 6.91 -8.84
C ASP A 434 -22.13 7.72 -7.60
N ALA A 435 -23.04 7.83 -6.64
CA ALA A 435 -22.81 8.50 -5.36
C ALA A 435 -22.20 7.54 -4.31
N GLU A 436 -22.29 6.24 -4.56
CA GLU A 436 -21.79 5.20 -3.69
C GLU A 436 -20.24 5.14 -3.65
N PRO A 437 -19.64 4.68 -2.52
CA PRO A 437 -18.21 4.42 -2.46
C PRO A 437 -17.80 3.23 -3.34
N PRO A 438 -16.54 3.13 -3.79
CA PRO A 438 -16.05 1.93 -4.48
C PRO A 438 -16.19 0.68 -3.62
N TYR A 439 -16.38 -0.48 -4.26
CA TYR A 439 -16.58 -1.77 -3.58
C TYR A 439 -15.49 -2.12 -2.57
N TYR A 440 -14.25 -1.76 -2.88
CA TYR A 440 -13.08 -2.02 -2.05
C TYR A 440 -12.06 -0.90 -2.25
N THR A 441 -10.93 -0.98 -1.53
CA THR A 441 -9.81 -0.06 -1.64
C THR A 441 -8.49 -0.83 -1.63
N ASN A 442 -7.38 -0.13 -1.87
CA ASN A 442 -6.03 -0.68 -1.67
C ASN A 442 -5.69 -1.09 -0.23
N LEU A 443 -6.56 -0.79 0.74
CA LEU A 443 -6.44 -1.24 2.13
C LEU A 443 -7.35 -2.43 2.45
N THR A 444 -8.44 -2.64 1.69
CA THR A 444 -9.41 -3.73 1.93
C THR A 444 -9.31 -4.90 0.97
N CYS A 445 -8.56 -4.77 -0.14
CA CYS A 445 -8.16 -5.90 -0.98
C CYS A 445 -6.64 -6.12 -0.99
N PRO A 446 -6.13 -7.29 -0.52
CA PRO A 446 -4.71 -7.61 -0.56
C PRO A 446 -4.25 -8.16 -1.92
N PHE A 447 -5.17 -8.42 -2.86
CA PHE A 447 -4.89 -9.11 -4.14
C PHE A 447 -4.53 -8.15 -5.29
N ILE A 448 -4.51 -6.84 -5.07
CA ILE A 448 -4.19 -5.85 -6.11
C ILE A 448 -2.69 -5.89 -6.41
N ASP A 449 -2.33 -6.19 -7.67
CA ASP A 449 -0.94 -6.09 -8.12
C ASP A 449 -0.52 -4.61 -8.20
N ASP A 450 0.74 -4.30 -7.90
CA ASP A 450 1.21 -2.90 -7.80
C ASP A 450 0.94 -2.06 -9.07
N HIS A 451 1.12 -2.63 -10.26
CA HIS A 451 0.84 -1.97 -11.55
C HIS A 451 -0.63 -1.58 -11.75
N GLN A 452 -1.54 -2.14 -10.96
CA GLN A 452 -2.98 -1.85 -10.95
C GLN A 452 -3.39 -0.98 -9.74
N ASN A 453 -2.47 -0.72 -8.80
CA ASN A 453 -2.75 -0.10 -7.51
C ASN A 453 -2.66 1.44 -7.56
N CYS A 454 -3.56 2.04 -8.34
CA CYS A 454 -3.61 3.48 -8.60
C CYS A 454 -3.76 4.33 -7.33
N MET A 455 -4.39 3.79 -6.28
CA MET A 455 -4.49 4.45 -4.97
C MET A 455 -3.13 4.47 -4.24
N LYS A 456 -2.39 3.36 -4.23
CA LYS A 456 -1.05 3.25 -3.60
C LYS A 456 -0.03 4.19 -4.23
N PHE A 457 -0.07 4.36 -5.55
CA PHE A 457 0.88 5.19 -6.30
C PHE A 457 0.39 6.62 -6.58
N GLY A 458 -0.75 7.01 -5.98
CA GLY A 458 -1.15 8.41 -5.91
C GLY A 458 -1.71 9.00 -7.21
N LYS A 459 -2.54 8.23 -7.96
CA LYS A 459 -3.32 8.78 -9.08
C LYS A 459 -4.11 10.01 -8.59
N PRO A 460 -4.00 11.18 -9.26
CA PRO A 460 -4.38 12.47 -8.67
C PRO A 460 -5.89 12.72 -8.58
N SER A 461 -6.70 11.95 -9.33
CA SER A 461 -8.16 11.97 -9.24
C SER A 461 -8.68 10.56 -9.00
N PHE A 462 -9.67 10.43 -8.11
CA PHE A 462 -10.47 9.24 -7.88
C PHE A 462 -11.90 9.39 -8.44
N GLU A 463 -12.16 10.41 -9.27
CA GLU A 463 -13.48 10.59 -9.90
C GLU A 463 -13.86 9.43 -10.82
N PHE A 464 -12.87 8.72 -11.39
CA PHE A 464 -13.08 7.49 -12.16
C PHE A 464 -13.78 6.37 -11.36
N LEU A 465 -13.75 6.41 -10.02
CA LEU A 465 -14.45 5.47 -9.14
C LEU A 465 -15.92 5.82 -8.90
N ARG A 466 -16.39 6.99 -9.35
CA ARG A 466 -17.75 7.51 -9.13
C ARG A 466 -18.64 7.31 -10.35
N TRP A 467 -18.49 6.18 -11.03
CA TRP A 467 -19.21 5.87 -12.25
C TRP A 467 -19.68 4.43 -12.22
N ARG A 468 -20.94 4.22 -12.59
CA ARG A 468 -21.56 2.91 -12.70
C ARG A 468 -22.20 2.74 -14.07
N TRP A 469 -22.19 1.51 -14.57
CA TRP A 469 -22.87 1.17 -15.81
C TRP A 469 -24.38 1.06 -15.59
N ARG A 470 -25.15 1.74 -16.44
CA ARG A 470 -26.60 1.60 -16.52
C ARG A 470 -26.97 1.02 -17.88
N PRO A 471 -27.47 -0.22 -17.93
CA PRO A 471 -27.95 -0.79 -19.17
C PRO A 471 -29.13 -0.05 -19.80
N ASP A 472 -29.29 -0.23 -21.11
CA ASP A 472 -30.43 0.28 -21.85
C ASP A 472 -31.67 -0.59 -21.58
N GLY A 473 -32.65 -0.02 -20.86
CA GLY A 473 -33.96 -0.64 -20.64
C GLY A 473 -34.09 -1.53 -19.39
N CYS A 474 -33.07 -1.61 -18.53
CA CYS A 474 -33.14 -2.28 -17.23
C CYS A 474 -32.12 -1.73 -16.23
N GLU A 475 -32.27 -2.11 -14.95
CA GLU A 475 -31.28 -1.81 -13.91
C GLU A 475 -30.33 -3.00 -13.74
N LEU A 476 -29.03 -2.74 -13.73
CA LEU A 476 -28.01 -3.71 -13.32
C LEU A 476 -27.92 -3.72 -11.79
N PRO A 477 -28.24 -4.81 -11.08
CA PRO A 477 -28.06 -4.88 -9.63
C PRO A 477 -26.60 -4.67 -9.26
N ARG A 478 -26.35 -4.08 -8.10
CA ARG A 478 -24.99 -3.82 -7.63
C ARG A 478 -24.30 -5.14 -7.26
N PHE A 479 -22.98 -5.24 -7.41
CA PHE A 479 -22.27 -6.47 -7.02
C PHE A 479 -22.46 -6.75 -5.53
N ASP A 480 -22.90 -7.96 -5.20
CA ASP A 480 -23.04 -8.48 -3.84
C ASP A 480 -22.19 -9.75 -3.73
N ALA A 481 -21.14 -9.67 -2.91
CA ALA A 481 -20.18 -10.75 -2.74
C ALA A 481 -20.77 -11.99 -2.05
N ALA A 482 -21.71 -11.82 -1.14
CA ALA A 482 -22.37 -12.93 -0.45
C ALA A 482 -23.33 -13.66 -1.40
N LEU A 483 -24.11 -12.93 -2.19
CA LEU A 483 -24.96 -13.52 -3.22
C LEU A 483 -24.14 -14.22 -4.31
N PHE A 484 -23.00 -13.66 -4.72
CA PHE A 484 -22.08 -14.33 -5.66
C PHE A 484 -21.56 -15.65 -5.07
N LEU A 485 -21.00 -15.61 -3.86
CA LEU A 485 -20.42 -16.79 -3.21
C LEU A 485 -21.46 -17.88 -2.91
N GLU A 486 -22.72 -17.52 -2.66
CA GLU A 486 -23.81 -18.48 -2.53
C GLU A 486 -24.23 -19.07 -3.88
N ALA A 487 -24.38 -18.24 -4.92
CA ALA A 487 -24.70 -18.70 -6.27
C ALA A 487 -23.60 -19.57 -6.90
N MET A 488 -22.35 -19.40 -6.46
CA MET A 488 -21.18 -20.19 -6.87
C MET A 488 -20.80 -21.30 -5.88
N ARG A 489 -21.65 -21.59 -4.89
CA ARG A 489 -21.41 -22.64 -3.89
C ARG A 489 -21.22 -24.02 -4.55
N GLY A 490 -20.11 -24.69 -4.23
CA GLY A 490 -19.76 -26.01 -4.77
C GLY A 490 -19.35 -26.02 -6.25
N LYS A 491 -18.96 -24.86 -6.80
CA LYS A 491 -18.60 -24.70 -8.23
C LYS A 491 -17.16 -24.23 -8.43
N SER A 492 -16.68 -24.33 -9.66
CA SER A 492 -15.36 -23.83 -10.07
C SER A 492 -15.40 -22.97 -11.34
N VAL A 493 -14.60 -21.90 -11.35
CA VAL A 493 -14.42 -21.00 -12.51
C VAL A 493 -12.95 -20.88 -12.89
N ALA A 494 -12.63 -21.02 -14.18
CA ALA A 494 -11.30 -20.77 -14.74
C ALA A 494 -11.29 -19.49 -15.56
N PHE A 495 -10.35 -18.58 -15.28
CA PHE A 495 -10.01 -17.45 -16.13
C PHE A 495 -8.77 -17.84 -16.95
N VAL A 496 -8.87 -17.85 -18.27
CA VAL A 496 -7.79 -18.26 -19.18
C VAL A 496 -7.43 -17.10 -20.10
N GLY A 497 -6.15 -16.74 -20.13
CA GLY A 497 -5.65 -15.73 -21.06
C GLY A 497 -4.41 -14.98 -20.61
N ASP A 498 -4.40 -13.70 -20.95
CA ASP A 498 -3.28 -12.77 -20.79
C ASP A 498 -3.28 -11.97 -19.47
N SER A 499 -2.54 -10.86 -19.43
CA SER A 499 -2.50 -9.94 -18.28
C SER A 499 -3.82 -9.22 -18.00
N LEU A 500 -4.71 -9.08 -18.99
CA LEU A 500 -6.05 -8.55 -18.80
C LEU A 500 -7.01 -9.63 -18.29
N ALA A 501 -6.81 -10.90 -18.61
CA ALA A 501 -7.48 -12.00 -17.92
C ALA A 501 -7.07 -12.06 -16.42
N ARG A 502 -5.77 -11.90 -16.13
CA ARG A 502 -5.26 -11.73 -14.75
C ARG A 502 -5.89 -10.52 -14.04
N ASN A 503 -6.01 -9.38 -14.72
CA ASN A 503 -6.62 -8.16 -14.14
C ASN A 503 -8.10 -8.38 -13.77
N HIS A 504 -8.87 -9.09 -14.61
CA HIS A 504 -10.26 -9.47 -14.37
C HIS A 504 -10.39 -10.39 -13.14
N PHE A 505 -9.54 -11.42 -13.09
CA PHE A 505 -9.44 -12.34 -11.97
C PHE A 505 -9.11 -11.63 -10.65
N LYS A 506 -8.15 -10.68 -10.65
CA LYS A 506 -7.83 -9.90 -9.45
C LYS A 506 -8.98 -8.99 -8.99
N SER A 507 -9.73 -8.38 -9.91
CA SER A 507 -10.97 -7.66 -9.58
C SER A 507 -11.96 -8.58 -8.86
N LEU A 508 -12.18 -9.81 -9.36
CA LEU A 508 -13.08 -10.76 -8.70
C LEU A 508 -12.62 -11.09 -7.28
N LEU A 509 -11.33 -11.43 -7.09
CA LEU A 509 -10.80 -11.70 -5.76
C LEU A 509 -11.00 -10.50 -4.81
N CYS A 510 -10.86 -9.27 -5.30
CA CYS A 510 -11.09 -8.07 -4.50
C CYS A 510 -12.56 -7.84 -4.14
N LEU A 511 -13.49 -8.01 -5.09
CA LEU A 511 -14.92 -7.93 -4.82
C LEU A 511 -15.35 -8.95 -3.75
N LEU A 512 -14.92 -10.21 -3.92
CA LEU A 512 -15.25 -11.29 -2.98
C LEU A 512 -14.58 -11.14 -1.62
N SER A 513 -13.40 -10.49 -1.56
CA SER A 513 -12.66 -10.24 -0.31
C SER A 513 -13.39 -9.36 0.71
N GLN A 514 -14.48 -8.70 0.31
CA GLN A 514 -15.33 -7.94 1.23
C GLN A 514 -16.29 -8.84 2.04
N GLU A 515 -16.49 -10.09 1.62
CA GLU A 515 -17.27 -11.10 2.36
C GLU A 515 -16.37 -12.23 2.88
N ALA A 516 -15.52 -12.80 2.03
CA ALA A 516 -14.67 -13.94 2.38
C ALA A 516 -13.27 -13.84 1.78
N GLN A 517 -12.24 -14.23 2.54
CA GLN A 517 -10.87 -14.32 2.05
C GLN A 517 -10.60 -15.72 1.47
N PRO A 518 -10.13 -15.84 0.21
CA PRO A 518 -9.71 -17.11 -0.35
C PRO A 518 -8.35 -17.56 0.18
N VAL A 519 -8.09 -18.86 0.12
CA VAL A 519 -6.76 -19.46 0.30
C VAL A 519 -6.24 -19.90 -1.06
N GLU A 520 -5.01 -19.52 -1.40
CA GLU A 520 -4.31 -20.05 -2.59
C GLU A 520 -3.90 -21.51 -2.32
N VAL A 521 -4.31 -22.43 -3.19
CA VAL A 521 -4.14 -23.88 -3.04
C VAL A 521 -3.38 -24.48 -4.22
N GLY A 522 -2.58 -25.52 -3.96
CA GLY A 522 -1.78 -26.21 -4.96
C GLY A 522 -0.32 -26.41 -4.54
N SER A 523 0.45 -27.07 -5.40
CA SER A 523 1.91 -27.19 -5.30
C SER A 523 2.61 -26.00 -5.97
N THR A 524 3.95 -25.95 -5.91
CA THR A 524 4.76 -25.00 -6.69
C THR A 524 4.31 -24.98 -8.16
N PRO A 525 3.88 -23.84 -8.71
CA PRO A 525 3.35 -23.78 -10.07
C PRO A 525 4.46 -23.93 -11.11
N GLU A 526 4.11 -24.48 -12.28
CA GLU A 526 4.91 -24.32 -13.50
C GLU A 526 5.09 -22.82 -13.78
N ILE A 527 6.31 -22.40 -14.11
CA ILE A 527 6.64 -21.03 -14.48
C ILE A 527 6.85 -20.98 -15.99
N ASP A 528 6.10 -20.13 -16.69
CA ASP A 528 6.24 -19.92 -18.12
C ASP A 528 7.49 -19.06 -18.46
N PRO A 529 7.92 -18.99 -19.74
CA PRO A 529 9.06 -18.17 -20.15
C PRO A 529 8.97 -16.67 -19.79
N THR A 530 7.76 -16.14 -19.56
CA THR A 530 7.56 -14.75 -19.09
C THR A 530 7.62 -14.58 -17.57
N GLY A 531 7.99 -15.64 -16.84
CA GLY A 531 8.16 -15.64 -15.39
C GLY A 531 6.85 -15.73 -14.60
N ARG A 532 5.74 -16.18 -15.21
CA ARG A 532 4.43 -16.29 -14.56
C ARG A 532 4.09 -17.73 -14.22
N ALA A 533 3.43 -17.88 -13.06
CA ALA A 533 2.77 -19.12 -12.70
C ALA A 533 1.67 -19.44 -13.73
N VAL A 534 1.78 -20.60 -14.36
CA VAL A 534 0.87 -21.09 -15.41
C VAL A 534 -0.54 -21.34 -14.90
N ARG A 535 -0.67 -21.87 -13.67
CA ARG A 535 -1.95 -22.10 -12.99
C ARG A 535 -1.86 -21.60 -11.55
N ARG A 536 -2.92 -20.97 -11.06
CA ARG A 536 -3.09 -20.56 -9.66
C ARG A 536 -4.54 -20.72 -9.22
N ASP A 537 -4.79 -21.50 -8.17
CA ASP A 537 -6.13 -21.86 -7.71
C ASP A 537 -6.45 -21.17 -6.37
N PHE A 538 -7.60 -20.49 -6.29
CA PHE A 538 -8.04 -19.73 -5.12
C PHE A 538 -9.35 -20.30 -4.58
N ARG A 539 -9.32 -20.86 -3.37
CA ARG A 539 -10.45 -21.60 -2.78
C ARG A 539 -11.10 -20.85 -1.63
N TYR A 540 -12.42 -20.69 -1.70
CA TYR A 540 -13.27 -20.11 -0.68
C TYR A 540 -13.91 -21.23 0.15
N GLY A 541 -13.21 -21.67 1.20
CA GLY A 541 -13.51 -22.90 1.94
C GLY A 541 -14.98 -23.05 2.40
N ASN A 542 -15.57 -21.99 2.95
CA ASN A 542 -16.96 -22.00 3.45
C ASN A 542 -18.03 -22.11 2.34
N HIS A 543 -17.66 -21.89 1.09
CA HIS A 543 -18.54 -21.96 -0.07
C HIS A 543 -18.24 -23.15 -0.98
N ASP A 544 -17.14 -23.89 -0.75
CA ASP A 544 -16.64 -24.90 -1.69
C ASP A 544 -16.46 -24.34 -3.13
N PHE A 545 -16.22 -23.03 -3.23
CA PHE A 545 -16.04 -22.32 -4.49
C PHE A 545 -14.56 -22.17 -4.81
N THR A 546 -14.17 -22.41 -6.06
CA THR A 546 -12.78 -22.27 -6.52
C THR A 546 -12.68 -21.39 -7.76
N ALA A 547 -11.85 -20.35 -7.67
CA ALA A 547 -11.51 -19.48 -8.81
C ALA A 547 -10.06 -19.74 -9.23
N THR A 548 -9.84 -20.12 -10.47
CA THR A 548 -8.53 -20.44 -11.04
C THR A 548 -8.13 -19.42 -12.09
N LEU A 549 -6.84 -19.07 -12.13
CA LEU A 549 -6.22 -18.33 -13.21
C LEU A 549 -5.26 -19.25 -13.98
N PHE A 550 -5.44 -19.33 -15.30
CA PHE A 550 -4.48 -19.90 -16.24
C PHE A 550 -3.80 -18.80 -17.05
N TRP A 551 -2.47 -18.74 -16.99
CA TRP A 551 -1.65 -17.89 -17.84
C TRP A 551 -1.41 -18.57 -19.19
N SER A 552 -2.16 -18.14 -20.20
CA SER A 552 -2.03 -18.61 -21.59
C SER A 552 -2.26 -17.42 -22.52
N PRO A 553 -1.25 -16.56 -22.72
CA PRO A 553 -1.39 -15.25 -23.36
C PRO A 553 -1.49 -15.29 -24.89
N PHE A 554 -1.88 -16.45 -25.44
CA PHE A 554 -2.38 -16.58 -26.81
C PHE A 554 -3.58 -17.55 -26.92
N LEU A 555 -4.06 -18.13 -25.81
CA LEU A 555 -4.95 -19.31 -25.68
C LEU A 555 -4.48 -20.62 -26.37
N VAL A 556 -3.70 -20.50 -27.45
CA VAL A 556 -3.07 -21.60 -28.19
C VAL A 556 -1.62 -21.82 -27.78
N LYS A 557 -1.06 -22.97 -28.14
CA LYS A 557 0.34 -23.31 -27.91
C LYS A 557 1.25 -22.24 -28.53
N ALA A 558 2.03 -21.57 -27.70
CA ALA A 558 2.99 -20.57 -28.11
C ALA A 558 4.34 -20.80 -27.43
N ASN A 559 5.44 -20.63 -28.17
CA ASN A 559 6.80 -20.76 -27.66
C ASN A 559 7.56 -19.44 -27.87
N LEU A 560 8.30 -18.99 -26.87
CA LEU A 560 9.24 -17.87 -27.00
C LEU A 560 10.52 -18.42 -27.66
N THR A 561 10.72 -18.15 -28.96
CA THR A 561 11.82 -18.73 -29.75
C THR A 561 13.06 -17.84 -29.82
N ASN A 562 12.92 -16.54 -29.53
CA ASN A 562 14.06 -15.65 -29.28
C ASN A 562 13.68 -14.62 -28.21
N GLU A 563 14.21 -14.81 -27.00
CA GLU A 563 13.95 -13.95 -25.84
C GLU A 563 14.41 -12.50 -26.09
N THR A 564 15.60 -12.31 -26.67
CA THR A 564 16.22 -11.01 -26.97
C THR A 564 15.37 -10.15 -27.89
N LEU A 565 14.67 -10.77 -28.85
CA LEU A 565 13.77 -10.09 -29.79
C LEU A 565 12.30 -10.12 -29.35
N GLY A 566 11.97 -10.84 -28.28
CA GLY A 566 10.59 -11.12 -27.88
C GLY A 566 9.79 -11.88 -28.96
N GLN A 567 10.46 -12.74 -29.75
CA GLN A 567 9.87 -13.47 -30.88
C GLN A 567 9.07 -14.68 -30.39
N TRP A 568 7.79 -14.72 -30.73
CA TRP A 568 6.91 -15.85 -30.47
C TRP A 568 6.67 -16.70 -31.73
N ASP A 569 6.60 -18.01 -31.54
CA ASP A 569 6.07 -18.98 -32.49
C ASP A 569 4.72 -19.46 -31.97
N ILE A 570 3.63 -19.09 -32.65
CA ILE A 570 2.24 -19.32 -32.22
C ILE A 570 1.60 -20.37 -33.13
N HIS A 571 1.14 -21.48 -32.56
CA HIS A 571 0.49 -22.57 -33.28
C HIS A 571 -1.03 -22.38 -33.30
N LEU A 572 -1.56 -21.77 -34.37
CA LEU A 572 -2.97 -21.38 -34.46
C LEU A 572 -3.93 -22.59 -34.52
N ASP A 573 -3.40 -23.79 -34.77
CA ASP A 573 -4.14 -25.06 -34.88
C ASP A 573 -4.12 -25.92 -33.61
N ALA A 574 -3.42 -25.51 -32.55
CA ALA A 574 -3.26 -26.31 -31.32
C ALA A 574 -3.54 -25.50 -30.05
N ALA A 575 -4.62 -25.78 -29.33
CA ALA A 575 -4.90 -25.18 -28.02
C ALA A 575 -3.77 -25.44 -27.01
N ASP A 576 -3.52 -24.49 -26.09
CA ASP A 576 -2.51 -24.65 -25.05
C ASP A 576 -2.94 -25.73 -24.04
N ALA A 577 -2.24 -26.86 -24.08
CA ALA A 577 -2.55 -28.04 -23.27
C ALA A 577 -2.58 -27.75 -21.76
N ARG A 578 -1.86 -26.71 -21.30
CA ARG A 578 -1.73 -26.36 -19.87
C ARG A 578 -3.03 -25.87 -19.23
N TRP A 579 -3.98 -25.40 -20.03
CA TRP A 579 -5.36 -25.16 -19.58
C TRP A 579 -6.35 -26.12 -20.25
N ALA A 580 -6.15 -26.45 -21.54
CA ALA A 580 -7.11 -27.24 -22.31
C ALA A 580 -7.31 -28.67 -21.76
N ALA A 581 -6.28 -29.26 -21.15
CA ALA A 581 -6.39 -30.58 -20.49
C ALA A 581 -7.27 -30.57 -19.22
N HIS A 582 -7.48 -29.40 -18.61
CA HIS A 582 -8.14 -29.23 -17.31
C HIS A 582 -9.57 -28.70 -17.41
N VAL A 583 -10.08 -28.42 -18.63
CA VAL A 583 -11.41 -27.82 -18.85
C VAL A 583 -12.55 -28.57 -18.15
N ALA A 584 -12.47 -29.89 -18.06
CA ALA A 584 -13.48 -30.73 -17.39
C ALA A 584 -13.49 -30.61 -15.85
N GLU A 585 -12.54 -29.89 -15.24
CA GLU A 585 -12.51 -29.57 -13.80
C GLU A 585 -13.39 -28.36 -13.43
N PHE A 586 -13.96 -27.67 -14.42
CA PHE A 586 -14.63 -26.38 -14.26
C PHE A 586 -16.11 -26.38 -14.65
N ASP A 587 -16.95 -25.70 -13.87
CA ASP A 587 -18.32 -25.36 -14.26
C ASP A 587 -18.37 -24.18 -15.24
N TYR A 588 -17.40 -23.26 -15.11
CA TYR A 588 -17.33 -22.03 -15.87
C TYR A 588 -15.92 -21.77 -16.40
N VAL A 589 -15.80 -21.42 -17.69
CA VAL A 589 -14.51 -21.06 -18.31
C VAL A 589 -14.62 -19.69 -18.98
N VAL A 590 -13.90 -18.71 -18.48
CA VAL A 590 -13.83 -17.34 -19.01
C VAL A 590 -12.56 -17.20 -19.85
N LEU A 591 -12.71 -17.14 -21.17
CA LEU A 591 -11.62 -16.91 -22.11
C LEU A 591 -11.48 -15.42 -22.42
N SER A 592 -10.26 -14.88 -22.41
CA SER A 592 -10.00 -13.58 -23.03
C SER A 592 -8.53 -13.32 -23.36
N ASP A 593 -8.31 -12.84 -24.58
CA ASP A 593 -6.99 -12.58 -25.15
C ASP A 593 -7.14 -11.66 -26.37
N THR A 594 -6.15 -10.82 -26.64
CA THR A 594 -6.03 -10.00 -27.86
C THR A 594 -4.65 -9.37 -28.01
N ASN A 595 -4.24 -8.58 -27.01
CA ASN A 595 -3.18 -7.58 -27.16
C ASN A 595 -1.79 -8.21 -27.35
N TRP A 596 -1.60 -9.45 -26.91
CA TRP A 596 -0.36 -10.19 -27.11
C TRP A 596 -0.11 -10.57 -28.58
N PHE A 597 -1.15 -10.67 -29.42
CA PHE A 597 -1.01 -10.91 -30.87
C PHE A 597 -0.37 -9.73 -31.63
N LEU A 598 -0.18 -8.58 -30.98
CA LEU A 598 0.58 -7.43 -31.49
C LEU A 598 2.10 -7.57 -31.21
N ARG A 599 2.53 -8.48 -30.33
CA ARG A 599 3.95 -8.78 -30.10
C ARG A 599 4.54 -9.53 -31.29
N ARG A 600 5.84 -9.33 -31.54
CA ARG A 600 6.60 -9.97 -32.62
C ARG A 600 6.32 -11.48 -32.71
N ALA A 601 5.62 -11.92 -33.76
CA ALA A 601 5.11 -13.29 -33.86
C ALA A 601 5.21 -13.91 -35.26
N VAL A 602 5.49 -15.21 -35.31
CA VAL A 602 5.40 -16.10 -36.47
C VAL A 602 4.27 -17.10 -36.21
N PHE A 603 3.39 -17.27 -37.17
CA PHE A 603 2.21 -18.14 -37.08
C PHE A 603 2.49 -19.49 -37.74
N ARG A 604 2.00 -20.55 -37.10
CA ARG A 604 2.15 -21.94 -37.57
C ARG A 604 0.82 -22.68 -37.58
N GLU A 605 0.67 -23.56 -38.58
CA GLU A 605 -0.36 -24.60 -38.65
C GLU A 605 0.28 -25.89 -39.22
N GLY A 606 -0.07 -27.07 -38.69
CA GLY A 606 0.54 -28.35 -39.09
C GLY A 606 2.05 -28.41 -38.87
N GLY A 607 2.60 -27.54 -38.00
CA GLY A 607 4.03 -27.31 -37.79
C GLY A 607 4.72 -26.43 -38.85
N GLN A 608 4.07 -26.16 -39.99
CA GLN A 608 4.58 -25.27 -41.04
C GLN A 608 4.36 -23.79 -40.68
N VAL A 609 5.20 -22.90 -41.21
CA VAL A 609 5.00 -21.45 -41.07
C VAL A 609 3.93 -21.02 -42.09
N VAL A 610 2.86 -20.38 -41.61
CA VAL A 610 1.79 -19.84 -42.46
C VAL A 610 1.91 -18.32 -42.65
N GLY A 611 2.63 -17.63 -41.77
CA GLY A 611 2.92 -16.21 -41.90
C GLY A 611 3.53 -15.60 -40.65
N ARG A 612 3.50 -14.28 -40.56
CA ARG A 612 3.98 -13.45 -39.44
C ARG A 612 3.04 -12.27 -39.21
N ASN A 613 3.12 -11.61 -38.06
CA ASN A 613 2.51 -10.28 -37.92
C ASN A 613 3.45 -9.14 -38.35
N SER A 614 2.94 -7.91 -38.37
CA SER A 614 3.68 -6.70 -38.77
C SER A 614 4.92 -6.44 -37.91
N ALA A 615 4.87 -6.79 -36.61
CA ALA A 615 5.97 -6.60 -35.66
C ALA A 615 7.18 -7.52 -35.92
N ALA A 616 7.05 -8.55 -36.77
CA ALA A 616 8.12 -9.47 -37.18
C ALA A 616 8.61 -9.25 -38.63
N GLY A 617 8.50 -8.03 -39.16
CA GLY A 617 8.79 -7.70 -40.57
C GLY A 617 10.26 -7.45 -40.95
N ASP A 618 11.22 -7.77 -40.08
CA ASP A 618 12.65 -7.53 -40.23
C ASP A 618 13.48 -8.82 -40.46
N GLY A 619 14.75 -8.65 -40.84
CA GLY A 619 15.68 -9.77 -41.07
C GLY A 619 15.15 -10.81 -42.05
N ASP A 620 15.39 -12.09 -41.72
CA ASP A 620 14.99 -13.24 -42.54
C ASP A 620 13.47 -13.43 -42.60
N LEU A 621 12.72 -12.87 -41.65
CA LEU A 621 11.26 -13.00 -41.56
C LEU A 621 10.53 -12.03 -42.51
N ARG A 622 11.21 -11.02 -43.05
CA ARG A 622 10.64 -10.03 -43.98
C ARG A 622 9.98 -10.65 -45.22
N ASN A 623 10.46 -11.81 -45.66
CA ASN A 623 9.95 -12.52 -46.84
C ASN A 623 8.72 -13.41 -46.53
N LEU A 624 8.33 -13.56 -45.27
CA LEU A 624 7.11 -14.28 -44.89
C LEU A 624 5.87 -13.42 -45.13
N THR A 625 4.78 -14.07 -45.54
CA THR A 625 3.45 -13.46 -45.68
C THR A 625 3.05 -12.79 -44.37
N GLU A 626 2.61 -11.54 -44.47
CA GLU A 626 2.02 -10.82 -43.35
C GLU A 626 0.57 -11.25 -43.17
N VAL A 627 0.23 -11.69 -41.96
CA VAL A 627 -1.11 -12.08 -41.53
C VAL A 627 -1.60 -11.03 -40.53
N PRO A 628 -2.75 -10.39 -40.77
CA PRO A 628 -3.35 -9.45 -39.83
C PRO A 628 -3.58 -10.07 -38.45
N ALA A 629 -3.30 -9.31 -37.38
CA ALA A 629 -3.38 -9.83 -36.01
C ALA A 629 -4.80 -10.30 -35.64
N ASN A 630 -5.85 -9.69 -36.20
CA ASN A 630 -7.24 -10.09 -36.02
C ASN A 630 -7.56 -11.46 -36.64
N GLU A 631 -6.92 -11.84 -37.75
CA GLU A 631 -7.05 -13.20 -38.31
C GLU A 631 -6.43 -14.25 -37.38
N ALA A 632 -5.27 -13.93 -36.80
CA ALA A 632 -4.61 -14.80 -35.81
C ALA A 632 -5.43 -14.92 -34.51
N VAL A 633 -6.02 -13.82 -34.01
CA VAL A 633 -6.96 -13.83 -32.89
C VAL A 633 -8.17 -14.72 -33.22
N LYS A 634 -8.80 -14.54 -34.39
CA LYS A 634 -9.95 -15.38 -34.82
C LYS A 634 -9.58 -16.86 -34.84
N ALA A 635 -8.43 -17.21 -35.43
CA ALA A 635 -7.96 -18.59 -35.49
C ALA A 635 -7.69 -19.19 -34.10
N ALA A 636 -7.03 -18.44 -33.21
CA ALA A 636 -6.74 -18.87 -31.85
C ALA A 636 -8.01 -19.09 -31.01
N PHE A 637 -8.98 -18.17 -31.05
CA PHE A 637 -10.27 -18.37 -30.37
C PHE A 637 -11.04 -19.55 -30.96
N ARG A 638 -11.10 -19.69 -32.28
CA ARG A 638 -11.76 -20.83 -32.95
C ARG A 638 -11.16 -22.17 -32.49
N THR A 639 -9.84 -22.24 -32.37
CA THR A 639 -9.11 -23.42 -31.90
C THR A 639 -9.34 -23.69 -30.40
N ALA A 640 -9.29 -22.66 -29.55
CA ALA A 640 -9.55 -22.79 -28.12
C ALA A 640 -11.01 -23.24 -27.83
N LEU A 641 -11.98 -22.58 -28.46
CA LEU A 641 -13.41 -22.94 -28.38
C LEU A 641 -13.68 -24.33 -28.97
N GLY A 642 -13.04 -24.68 -30.08
CA GLY A 642 -13.10 -26.02 -30.67
C GLY A 642 -12.57 -27.12 -29.74
N ALA A 643 -11.48 -26.87 -29.01
CA ALA A 643 -10.93 -27.79 -28.02
C ALA A 643 -11.89 -28.01 -26.83
N ILE A 644 -12.53 -26.95 -26.33
CA ILE A 644 -13.55 -27.08 -25.28
C ILE A 644 -14.78 -27.84 -25.80
N ALA A 645 -15.28 -27.51 -27.00
CA ALA A 645 -16.41 -28.20 -27.61
C ALA A 645 -16.13 -29.69 -27.89
N ALA A 646 -14.86 -30.07 -28.10
CA ALA A 646 -14.42 -31.47 -28.24
C ALA A 646 -14.18 -32.18 -26.90
N THR A 647 -14.16 -31.47 -25.77
CA THR A 647 -13.89 -32.04 -24.44
C THR A 647 -15.07 -32.88 -23.97
N LYS A 648 -14.86 -34.20 -23.87
CA LYS A 648 -15.87 -35.16 -23.44
C LYS A 648 -16.25 -34.92 -21.97
N GLY A 649 -17.55 -34.85 -21.69
CA GLY A 649 -18.09 -34.73 -20.34
C GLY A 649 -18.22 -33.29 -19.84
N PHE A 650 -17.56 -32.30 -20.46
CA PHE A 650 -17.78 -30.90 -20.13
C PHE A 650 -19.20 -30.46 -20.51
N ARG A 651 -19.93 -29.85 -19.57
CA ARG A 651 -21.31 -29.35 -19.70
C ARG A 651 -21.49 -27.95 -19.08
N GLY A 652 -20.38 -27.29 -18.76
CA GLY A 652 -20.37 -25.96 -18.14
C GLY A 652 -20.72 -24.84 -19.11
N LYS A 653 -20.63 -23.60 -18.62
CA LYS A 653 -20.72 -22.39 -19.47
C LYS A 653 -19.34 -21.88 -19.83
N VAL A 654 -19.12 -21.57 -21.10
CA VAL A 654 -17.92 -20.87 -21.60
C VAL A 654 -18.30 -19.43 -21.91
N VAL A 655 -17.52 -18.49 -21.40
CA VAL A 655 -17.72 -17.05 -21.59
C VAL A 655 -16.52 -16.50 -22.35
N VAL A 656 -16.75 -15.95 -23.54
CA VAL A 656 -15.75 -15.13 -24.24
C VAL A 656 -15.92 -13.68 -23.79
N ARG A 657 -14.95 -13.13 -23.05
CA ARG A 657 -14.89 -11.68 -22.79
C ARG A 657 -14.25 -10.99 -23.99
N THR A 658 -14.97 -10.05 -24.58
CA THR A 658 -14.46 -9.31 -25.75
C THR A 658 -13.27 -8.41 -25.41
N VAL A 659 -12.60 -7.90 -26.44
CA VAL A 659 -11.47 -6.97 -26.34
C VAL A 659 -11.79 -5.76 -25.45
N THR A 660 -10.80 -5.37 -24.65
CA THR A 660 -10.80 -4.07 -23.97
C THR A 660 -9.82 -3.13 -24.68
N PRO A 661 -10.22 -1.87 -24.96
CA PRO A 661 -9.38 -0.88 -25.61
C PRO A 661 -8.22 -0.40 -24.75
N ALA A 662 -7.19 0.09 -25.43
CA ALA A 662 -6.15 0.92 -24.85
C ALA A 662 -6.42 2.41 -25.16
N HIS A 663 -6.05 3.32 -24.25
CA HIS A 663 -6.37 4.75 -24.35
C HIS A 663 -5.16 5.68 -24.37
N PHE A 664 -4.17 5.36 -25.21
CA PHE A 664 -3.04 6.27 -25.43
C PHE A 664 -3.48 7.53 -26.19
N GLU A 665 -3.28 8.71 -25.59
CA GLU A 665 -3.42 10.02 -26.23
C GLU A 665 -2.03 10.64 -26.49
N ASN A 666 -1.92 11.45 -27.55
CA ASN A 666 -0.70 12.21 -27.92
C ASN A 666 0.56 11.37 -28.25
N GLY A 667 0.39 10.08 -28.52
CA GLY A 667 1.43 9.16 -28.93
C GLY A 667 0.95 7.71 -28.77
N GLU A 668 1.80 6.76 -29.13
CA GLU A 668 1.58 5.33 -28.87
C GLU A 668 2.34 4.91 -27.59
N TRP A 669 2.12 3.66 -27.17
CA TRP A 669 2.75 3.04 -25.99
C TRP A 669 4.28 3.13 -25.93
N ASN A 670 4.94 3.21 -27.09
CA ASN A 670 6.40 3.30 -27.25
C ASN A 670 6.90 4.67 -27.73
N THR A 671 6.01 5.58 -28.14
CA THR A 671 6.38 6.92 -28.67
C THR A 671 6.02 8.07 -27.72
N GLY A 672 5.60 7.76 -26.49
CA GLY A 672 5.39 8.74 -25.43
C GLY A 672 3.92 9.12 -25.19
N GLY A 673 2.97 8.31 -25.66
CA GLY A 673 1.55 8.50 -25.36
C GLY A 673 1.20 8.31 -23.88
N ASP A 674 0.10 8.91 -23.43
CA ASP A 674 -0.39 8.83 -22.05
C ASP A 674 -1.93 8.90 -21.97
N CYS A 675 -2.51 8.46 -20.86
CA CYS A 675 -3.94 8.38 -20.56
C CYS A 675 -4.25 9.20 -19.32
N VAL A 676 -4.09 10.53 -19.44
CA VAL A 676 -4.17 11.47 -18.31
C VAL A 676 -5.59 11.94 -17.98
N ARG A 677 -6.61 11.47 -18.70
CA ARG A 677 -8.00 11.85 -18.47
C ARG A 677 -8.47 11.44 -17.08
N THR A 678 -9.38 12.23 -16.50
CA THR A 678 -9.96 11.99 -15.16
C THR A 678 -11.45 11.70 -15.19
N LEU A 679 -12.08 11.76 -16.38
CA LEU A 679 -13.49 11.55 -16.62
C LEU A 679 -13.70 10.65 -17.85
N PRO A 680 -14.78 9.85 -17.88
CA PRO A 680 -15.15 9.04 -19.03
C PRO A 680 -15.59 9.89 -20.23
N PHE A 681 -15.69 9.25 -21.39
CA PHE A 681 -16.42 9.78 -22.54
C PHE A 681 -17.93 9.51 -22.40
N ARG A 682 -18.76 10.37 -23.02
CA ARG A 682 -20.15 10.03 -23.35
C ARG A 682 -20.22 9.13 -24.58
N ARG A 683 -21.36 8.46 -24.75
CA ARG A 683 -21.65 7.52 -25.85
C ARG A 683 -21.43 8.13 -27.25
N ASP A 684 -21.56 9.45 -27.40
CA ASP A 684 -21.41 10.22 -28.62
C ASP A 684 -20.06 10.95 -28.77
N GLU A 685 -19.18 10.89 -27.76
CA GLU A 685 -17.89 11.60 -27.74
C GLU A 685 -16.72 10.80 -28.33
N ARG A 686 -16.87 9.48 -28.55
CA ARG A 686 -15.83 8.60 -29.11
C ARG A 686 -16.41 7.55 -30.06
N THR A 687 -15.70 7.27 -31.14
CA THR A 687 -15.90 6.09 -31.99
C THR A 687 -14.87 5.03 -31.63
N LEU A 688 -15.27 3.75 -31.57
CA LEU A 688 -14.37 2.62 -31.30
C LEU A 688 -13.17 2.60 -32.26
N GLY A 689 -11.98 2.31 -31.73
CA GLY A 689 -10.75 2.18 -32.52
C GLY A 689 -10.82 1.03 -33.53
N ALA A 690 -10.13 1.17 -34.66
CA ALA A 690 -10.18 0.17 -35.73
C ALA A 690 -9.63 -1.19 -35.29
N VAL A 691 -8.53 -1.20 -34.53
CA VAL A 691 -7.90 -2.42 -34.01
C VAL A 691 -8.84 -3.15 -33.06
N GLU A 692 -9.51 -2.42 -32.15
CA GLU A 692 -10.50 -3.01 -31.25
C GLU A 692 -11.77 -3.47 -31.98
N ALA A 693 -12.22 -2.74 -32.99
CA ALA A 693 -13.34 -3.17 -33.82
C ALA A 693 -13.03 -4.50 -34.55
N ASP A 694 -11.83 -4.61 -35.15
CA ASP A 694 -11.36 -5.82 -35.85
C ASP A 694 -11.16 -7.00 -34.90
N PHE A 695 -10.58 -6.77 -33.71
CA PHE A 695 -10.41 -7.79 -32.68
C PHE A 695 -11.74 -8.29 -32.10
N ARG A 696 -12.69 -7.38 -31.84
CA ARG A 696 -14.04 -7.75 -31.41
C ARG A 696 -14.77 -8.55 -32.47
N ALA A 697 -14.69 -8.13 -33.74
CA ALA A 697 -15.27 -8.86 -34.86
C ALA A 697 -14.67 -10.28 -34.99
N ALA A 698 -13.35 -10.41 -34.88
CA ALA A 698 -12.64 -11.68 -34.87
C ALA A 698 -13.11 -12.65 -33.76
N GLN A 699 -13.27 -12.13 -32.53
CA GLN A 699 -13.79 -12.90 -31.39
C GLN A 699 -15.25 -13.34 -31.59
N LEU A 700 -16.13 -12.44 -32.04
CA LEU A 700 -17.54 -12.74 -32.30
C LEU A 700 -17.71 -13.75 -33.44
N ASP A 701 -16.88 -13.67 -34.48
CA ASP A 701 -16.88 -14.65 -35.57
C ASP A 701 -16.41 -16.04 -35.11
N ALA A 702 -15.36 -16.12 -34.29
CA ALA A 702 -14.91 -17.39 -33.73
C ALA A 702 -15.97 -18.05 -32.84
N VAL A 703 -16.76 -17.25 -32.11
CA VAL A 703 -17.95 -17.72 -31.38
C VAL A 703 -18.99 -18.30 -32.36
N ARG A 704 -19.43 -17.52 -33.36
CA ARG A 704 -20.42 -17.97 -34.37
C ARG A 704 -20.00 -19.27 -35.09
N GLU A 705 -18.73 -19.38 -35.45
CA GLU A 705 -18.18 -20.57 -36.12
C GLU A 705 -18.18 -21.83 -35.21
N THR A 706 -18.19 -21.66 -33.89
CA THR A 706 -18.11 -22.77 -32.92
C THR A 706 -19.42 -23.05 -32.17
N GLU A 707 -20.42 -22.15 -32.20
CA GLU A 707 -21.76 -22.33 -31.62
C GLU A 707 -22.35 -23.72 -31.93
N ALA A 708 -22.34 -24.15 -33.19
CA ALA A 708 -22.90 -25.44 -33.60
C ALA A 708 -22.16 -26.64 -32.97
N ALA A 709 -20.88 -26.51 -32.61
CA ALA A 709 -20.14 -27.53 -31.89
C ALA A 709 -20.51 -27.56 -30.39
N PHE A 710 -20.68 -26.39 -29.77
CA PHE A 710 -21.19 -26.27 -28.41
C PHE A 710 -22.60 -26.86 -28.25
N GLN A 711 -23.51 -26.54 -29.17
CA GLN A 711 -24.86 -27.12 -29.21
C GLN A 711 -24.86 -28.66 -29.31
N ARG A 712 -23.88 -29.25 -30.03
CA ARG A 712 -23.70 -30.71 -30.08
C ARG A 712 -23.08 -31.30 -28.81
N ASN A 713 -22.20 -30.56 -28.13
CA ASN A 713 -21.65 -31.01 -26.85
C ASN A 713 -22.66 -30.78 -25.70
N GLY A 714 -23.60 -29.86 -25.81
CA GLY A 714 -24.50 -29.49 -24.72
C GLY A 714 -23.81 -28.70 -23.60
N ALA A 715 -22.75 -27.97 -23.95
CA ALA A 715 -22.15 -26.92 -23.12
C ALA A 715 -22.65 -25.56 -23.64
N GLU A 716 -22.78 -24.57 -22.77
CA GLU A 716 -23.28 -23.24 -23.13
C GLU A 716 -22.12 -22.34 -23.58
N LEU A 717 -22.32 -21.56 -24.64
CA LEU A 717 -21.34 -20.56 -25.12
C LEU A 717 -21.97 -19.17 -25.04
N LEU A 718 -21.30 -18.28 -24.30
CA LEU A 718 -21.76 -16.93 -23.98
C LEU A 718 -20.70 -15.89 -24.38
N VAL A 719 -21.15 -14.67 -24.65
CA VAL A 719 -20.28 -13.52 -24.93
C VAL A 719 -20.50 -12.44 -23.86
N LEU A 720 -19.45 -12.13 -23.11
CA LEU A 720 -19.38 -10.99 -22.22
C LEU A 720 -18.80 -9.81 -23.02
N ASP A 721 -19.69 -9.08 -23.71
CA ASP A 721 -19.28 -7.98 -24.57
C ASP A 721 -19.02 -6.69 -23.77
N ILE A 722 -17.75 -6.42 -23.46
CA ILE A 722 -17.35 -5.26 -22.66
C ILE A 722 -16.87 -4.07 -23.51
N THR A 723 -16.61 -4.28 -24.80
CA THR A 723 -15.79 -3.36 -25.60
C THR A 723 -16.34 -1.94 -25.61
N ASP A 724 -17.62 -1.77 -25.96
CA ASP A 724 -18.26 -0.43 -26.02
C ASP A 724 -18.28 0.27 -24.65
N ALA A 725 -18.53 -0.49 -23.58
CA ALA A 725 -18.57 0.06 -22.23
C ALA A 725 -17.18 0.55 -21.79
N MET A 726 -16.12 -0.21 -22.09
CA MET A 726 -14.76 0.12 -21.68
C MET A 726 -14.09 1.18 -22.57
N ASP A 727 -14.49 1.32 -23.83
CA ASP A 727 -14.07 2.38 -24.76
C ASP A 727 -14.44 3.79 -24.28
N LEU A 728 -15.43 3.87 -23.40
CA LEU A 728 -15.84 5.11 -22.75
C LEU A 728 -15.03 5.42 -21.48
N ARG A 729 -14.05 4.59 -21.07
CA ARG A 729 -13.35 4.66 -19.77
C ARG A 729 -11.84 4.96 -19.81
N PRO A 730 -11.35 5.93 -20.59
CA PRO A 730 -9.93 6.31 -20.61
C PRO A 730 -9.38 6.75 -19.24
N ASP A 731 -10.27 7.15 -18.33
CA ASP A 731 -9.97 7.59 -16.97
C ASP A 731 -9.55 6.46 -16.02
N GLY A 732 -9.92 5.22 -16.35
CA GLY A 732 -9.73 4.02 -15.52
C GLY A 732 -8.35 3.37 -15.56
N HIS A 733 -7.44 3.83 -16.42
CA HIS A 733 -6.10 3.24 -16.56
C HIS A 733 -5.10 3.74 -15.51
N PRO A 734 -4.07 2.95 -15.15
CA PRO A 734 -3.02 3.39 -14.24
C PRO A 734 -2.21 4.58 -14.73
N SER A 735 -2.01 4.77 -16.04
CA SER A 735 -1.03 5.72 -16.58
C SER A 735 0.33 5.45 -15.89
N ARG A 736 0.99 6.49 -15.37
CA ARG A 736 2.22 6.45 -14.56
C ARG A 736 2.02 6.03 -13.09
N TYR A 737 0.79 5.71 -12.68
CA TYR A 737 0.39 5.45 -11.30
C TYR A 737 0.25 3.93 -11.01
N GLY A 738 1.09 3.11 -11.65
CA GLY A 738 1.27 1.68 -11.33
C GLY A 738 2.60 1.35 -10.63
N HIS A 739 3.45 2.34 -10.37
CA HIS A 739 4.78 2.16 -9.79
C HIS A 739 5.28 3.44 -9.11
N PRO A 740 6.37 3.40 -8.33
CA PRO A 740 7.01 4.61 -7.81
C PRO A 740 7.46 5.55 -8.95
N PRO A 741 7.58 6.87 -8.71
CA PRO A 741 8.16 7.80 -9.67
C PRO A 741 9.55 7.35 -10.15
N GLY A 742 9.76 7.32 -11.46
CA GLY A 742 11.00 6.82 -12.08
C GLY A 742 11.09 5.29 -12.22
N GLY A 743 10.09 4.54 -11.75
CA GLY A 743 9.93 3.12 -12.05
C GLY A 743 9.28 2.86 -13.42
N SER A 744 9.00 1.58 -13.68
CA SER A 744 8.24 1.09 -14.83
C SER A 744 7.40 -0.12 -14.45
N VAL A 745 6.31 -0.35 -15.18
CA VAL A 745 5.51 -1.59 -15.12
C VAL A 745 6.35 -2.73 -15.69
N GLU A 746 6.55 -3.77 -14.89
CA GLU A 746 7.24 -5.01 -15.27
C GLU A 746 8.63 -4.78 -15.91
N GLY A 747 9.30 -3.68 -15.55
CA GLY A 747 10.62 -3.31 -16.10
C GLY A 747 10.61 -2.74 -17.52
N THR A 748 9.45 -2.58 -18.17
CA THR A 748 9.36 -2.34 -19.62
C THR A 748 8.79 -0.97 -20.01
N PHE A 749 7.67 -0.51 -19.43
CA PHE A 749 7.05 0.77 -19.80
C PHE A 749 6.66 1.63 -18.59
N VAL A 750 6.77 2.95 -18.73
CA VAL A 750 6.54 3.94 -17.65
C VAL A 750 5.09 4.42 -17.57
N VAL A 751 4.29 4.11 -18.59
CA VAL A 751 2.90 4.57 -18.71
C VAL A 751 2.04 3.41 -19.18
N ASP A 752 1.09 3.01 -18.34
CA ASP A 752 0.16 1.91 -18.61
C ASP A 752 -1.23 2.45 -18.98
N CYS A 753 -1.56 2.41 -20.26
CA CYS A 753 -2.88 2.74 -20.79
C CYS A 753 -3.59 1.52 -21.38
N LEU A 754 -3.24 0.33 -20.89
CA LEU A 754 -3.77 -0.96 -21.32
C LEU A 754 -4.49 -1.68 -20.17
N HIS A 755 -3.83 -1.83 -19.02
CA HIS A 755 -4.42 -2.43 -17.82
C HIS A 755 -5.31 -1.44 -17.08
N TRP A 756 -6.05 -1.93 -16.09
CA TRP A 756 -7.08 -1.17 -15.38
C TRP A 756 -6.73 -1.04 -13.89
N CYS A 757 -7.00 0.14 -13.35
CA CYS A 757 -6.94 0.37 -11.91
C CYS A 757 -7.86 -0.61 -11.15
N LEU A 758 -7.41 -1.04 -9.97
CA LEU A 758 -8.23 -1.74 -8.98
C LEU A 758 -8.26 -0.92 -7.68
N PRO A 759 -9.45 -0.62 -7.10
CA PRO A 759 -10.77 -0.69 -7.74
C PRO A 759 -10.83 0.15 -9.01
N GLY A 760 -11.83 -0.08 -9.88
CA GLY A 760 -11.94 0.66 -11.13
C GLY A 760 -13.01 0.15 -12.09
N PRO A 761 -13.04 0.65 -13.34
CA PRO A 761 -14.13 0.34 -14.29
C PRO A 761 -14.20 -1.13 -14.67
N ILE A 762 -13.09 -1.86 -14.51
CA ILE A 762 -12.97 -3.30 -14.66
C ILE A 762 -13.89 -4.11 -13.74
N ASP A 763 -14.32 -3.55 -12.61
CA ASP A 763 -15.23 -4.21 -11.66
C ASP A 763 -16.61 -4.51 -12.31
N LEU A 764 -16.99 -3.73 -13.34
CA LEU A 764 -18.16 -3.99 -14.20
C LEU A 764 -18.12 -5.38 -14.84
N TRP A 765 -16.95 -5.90 -15.21
CA TRP A 765 -16.84 -7.18 -15.90
C TRP A 765 -17.37 -8.31 -15.00
N ASN A 766 -17.13 -8.21 -13.69
CA ASN A 766 -17.65 -9.14 -12.69
C ASN A 766 -19.13 -8.91 -12.35
N GLU A 767 -19.62 -7.66 -12.38
CA GLU A 767 -21.06 -7.37 -12.31
C GLU A 767 -21.83 -8.05 -13.44
N LEU A 768 -21.40 -7.86 -14.69
CA LEU A 768 -22.02 -8.47 -15.87
C LEU A 768 -21.87 -10.00 -15.86
N LEU A 769 -20.66 -10.51 -15.58
CA LEU A 769 -20.40 -11.95 -15.48
C LEU A 769 -21.31 -12.61 -14.44
N PHE A 770 -21.51 -12.00 -13.27
CA PHE A 770 -22.40 -12.56 -12.25
C PHE A 770 -23.83 -12.71 -12.76
N GLN A 771 -24.38 -11.68 -13.41
CA GLN A 771 -25.73 -11.77 -14.00
C GLN A 771 -25.81 -12.88 -15.06
N MET A 772 -24.82 -13.00 -15.94
CA MET A 772 -24.78 -14.04 -16.99
C MET A 772 -24.66 -15.47 -16.45
N LEU A 773 -23.95 -15.66 -15.34
CA LEU A 773 -23.75 -16.99 -14.74
C LEU A 773 -24.89 -17.40 -13.78
N ALA A 774 -25.52 -16.44 -13.09
CA ALA A 774 -26.52 -16.69 -12.06
C ALA A 774 -27.98 -16.47 -12.50
N ALA A 775 -28.23 -15.81 -13.64
CA ALA A 775 -29.59 -15.70 -14.17
C ALA A 775 -30.17 -17.09 -14.53
N PRO A 776 -31.41 -17.42 -14.09
CA PRO A 776 -32.12 -18.57 -14.64
C PRO A 776 -32.55 -18.25 -16.08
N HIS A 777 -32.12 -19.09 -17.03
CA HIS A 777 -32.56 -19.08 -18.43
C HIS A 777 -33.79 -19.98 -18.61
#